data_AF-R7B0C4-F1
#
_entry.id   AF-R7B0C4-F1
#
_cell.length_a   1.000
_cell.length_b   1.000
_cell.length_c   1.000
_cell.angle_alpha   90.00
_cell.angle_beta   90.00
_cell.angle_gamma   90.00
#
_symmetry.space_group_name_H-M   'P 1'
#
loop_
_entity.id
_entity.type
_entity.pdbx_description
1 polymer ?
#
loop_
_entity_poly.entity_id
_entity_poly.type
_entity_poly.pdbx_seq_one_letter_code
_entity_poly.pdbx_strand_id
1 'polypeptide(L)'
;MSRLGKKLKNIKLKKYCAALMALVTVVSAIGVGRMIQARADSYDSRDEIPTVVEFNDKYYTKDNPYVVLEVVPEICMGQFGYWVGGDSMPVKESDVRKLYAACGENADVKRQMGEAFSFSAAQLYGGQNYVNGHFICDEYGNLRDFEDRNVLAHMIFSDNDDTDMMTKFSDMTDKLVVKTVKASDLTYDDVKNANFVYLNPKTHDSSNLRAYQKMAEFCKQYNLGRATGLSQDYIWTSTSGTSTTLNISNDLALYLYMRNVNDNLAVVTDWSGIPVDRTNGFYQFLMLELAISQEQFMEEYGAEDLINDENENRAGVFQYEGSGGTIETTKTSMTVKRHDGTVVEWGTEMFWRALHPTDGSAPQAPYFNATTTPEYVHNNFFTYHGTNVMDQSLKNKESIANPDWPTCDINKIDDLFGKHGYREVLRYIMGKYSLNDLMSTIEVIEIQPWGRNEFNNEAGADKILRTFGINGDYTVKSKSFDEGTGKGTYVINKKSKDFTINIRSMSVNAFNGLSDDIVSSVDLIIIGTYNPSDYVNTNYGRNAENNGTVITEDGAIVSTSKFGNKQTSGNDFTDKAYEKLYEYVKAGLPLLEMSDVYNAGSTIDRTKRDGSDSNIYKMSRVKLNERLNAEGKASSNITSEASDSTASDFKVKKMLTYPSRPRFTIVSPAAYDYDTNRAPQDVNSIRFTIRADSKIPAGSHIKLYIDSNADALYNEVSVRGKREVFADYDIPDTINSGSEYTITLNGAIPEKWFGYFKFKIEVTRAGFTEAQESSFALKAQETRTVKVLQIYNATAAETYEGTTTMNLKGSAFSDSFRAASSVTGMRLDVTTMKVYEFEDLMADDKNKDYLSQYSIVVVGFRDSYGKAGTPFRTQPAIDALNAYIDAGNSVLFTHDTMAYQASNSDYNEPIMTTNLTQPIGMKGPGIFTNSLISKVSGQYTAFNDVSKSGSTKDTTRVNKLNWGQVTEYPYKIDDSIQVETTHGQFYQLNLEHIPTYDLDGNEVAGAYNNDVTVWYTLGADGGSNARYFNNCGQDAVNNYYIYSKGNVTYTSAGHSKIESDGPEMQLFVNTLVRSIIVATTPPEVKILNGIAVEDNKYDIIGRSVKTAEDGTVSPDNTIPLKFKVTDEDIAAGDTFAKAKIYIDANDNGTYDAGETILKDYGRTLQNEMEYDEDLLVLATAAGVQTEVLNLYTSNRLKIGIEVMDSSKAVGQAFGLYIRRNYFELD
;
A
#
# COMPACT_ATOMS: atom_id res chain seq x y z
N MET A 1 -4.14 73.75 12.73
CA MET A 1 -3.50 72.60 12.05
C MET A 1 -4.22 71.25 12.21
N SER A 2 -5.26 71.11 13.05
CA SER A 2 -5.90 69.79 13.32
C SER A 2 -6.95 69.31 12.31
N ARG A 3 -7.33 70.12 11.31
CA ARG A 3 -8.26 69.69 10.23
C ARG A 3 -7.57 69.17 8.98
N LEU A 4 -6.32 69.55 8.71
CA LEU A 4 -5.56 69.08 7.54
C LEU A 4 -4.99 67.66 7.76
N GLY A 5 -4.50 67.36 8.97
CA GLY A 5 -3.95 66.04 9.33
C GLY A 5 -4.98 64.91 9.36
N LYS A 6 -6.23 65.18 9.78
CA LYS A 6 -7.33 64.19 9.72
C LYS A 6 -7.81 63.91 8.30
N LYS A 7 -7.83 64.91 7.41
CA LYS A 7 -8.13 64.69 5.98
C LYS A 7 -7.03 63.90 5.27
N LEU A 8 -5.75 64.19 5.53
CA LEU A 8 -4.62 63.45 4.94
C LEU A 8 -4.53 62.00 5.45
N LYS A 9 -4.78 61.73 6.74
CA LYS A 9 -4.86 60.35 7.26
C LYS A 9 -6.04 59.56 6.68
N ASN A 10 -7.23 60.17 6.55
CA ASN A 10 -8.38 59.50 5.92
C ASN A 10 -8.20 59.27 4.42
N ILE A 11 -7.48 60.13 3.70
CA ILE A 11 -7.18 59.92 2.27
C ILE A 11 -6.12 58.82 2.09
N LYS A 12 -5.08 58.76 2.94
CA LYS A 12 -4.09 57.67 2.91
C LYS A 12 -4.71 56.34 3.33
N LEU A 13 -5.53 56.31 4.37
CA LEU A 13 -6.23 55.09 4.81
C LEU A 13 -7.24 54.60 3.76
N LYS A 14 -7.98 55.50 3.10
CA LYS A 14 -8.86 55.14 1.98
C LYS A 14 -8.08 54.64 0.76
N LYS A 15 -6.88 55.18 0.48
CA LYS A 15 -6.01 54.67 -0.60
C LYS A 15 -5.41 53.31 -0.25
N TYR A 16 -5.02 53.07 1.01
CA TYR A 16 -4.56 51.76 1.46
C TYR A 16 -5.69 50.72 1.48
N CYS A 17 -6.89 51.06 1.95
CA CYS A 17 -8.05 50.17 1.87
C CYS A 17 -8.51 49.94 0.42
N ALA A 18 -8.40 50.93 -0.48
CA ALA A 18 -8.69 50.75 -1.89
C ALA A 18 -7.61 49.92 -2.60
N ALA A 19 -6.34 50.06 -2.22
CA ALA A 19 -5.24 49.23 -2.73
C ALA A 19 -5.29 47.80 -2.17
N LEU A 20 -5.65 47.62 -0.90
CA LEU A 20 -5.87 46.31 -0.27
C LEU A 20 -7.14 45.66 -0.83
N MET A 21 -8.22 46.41 -1.05
CA MET A 21 -9.39 45.88 -1.75
C MET A 21 -9.08 45.61 -3.21
N ALA A 22 -8.28 46.42 -3.91
CA ALA A 22 -7.85 46.11 -5.27
C ALA A 22 -6.92 44.89 -5.31
N LEU A 23 -6.02 44.71 -4.34
CA LEU A 23 -5.16 43.54 -4.23
C LEU A 23 -5.98 42.30 -3.85
N VAL A 24 -6.92 42.40 -2.92
CA VAL A 24 -7.86 41.32 -2.58
C VAL A 24 -8.78 41.04 -3.77
N THR A 25 -9.23 42.04 -4.52
CA THR A 25 -10.07 41.86 -5.73
C THR A 25 -9.26 41.32 -6.90
N VAL A 26 -7.95 41.62 -7.01
CA VAL A 26 -7.05 41.05 -8.04
C VAL A 26 -6.59 39.66 -7.64
N VAL A 27 -6.30 39.37 -6.37
CA VAL A 27 -5.99 38.03 -5.86
C VAL A 27 -7.25 37.16 -5.84
N SER A 28 -8.43 37.71 -5.58
CA SER A 28 -9.70 37.01 -5.74
C SER A 28 -10.22 37.03 -7.17
N ALA A 29 -9.79 37.90 -8.09
CA ALA A 29 -10.10 37.78 -9.52
C ALA A 29 -9.07 36.91 -10.27
N ILE A 30 -7.86 36.74 -9.74
CA ILE A 30 -6.89 35.72 -10.16
C ILE A 30 -7.26 34.39 -9.49
N GLY A 31 -7.78 34.39 -8.27
CA GLY A 31 -8.29 33.21 -7.57
C GLY A 31 -9.64 32.75 -8.13
N VAL A 32 -10.58 33.65 -8.36
CA VAL A 32 -11.85 33.39 -9.07
C VAL A 32 -11.61 33.29 -10.57
N GLY A 33 -10.58 33.92 -11.14
CA GLY A 33 -10.17 33.71 -12.53
C GLY A 33 -9.51 32.36 -12.73
N ARG A 34 -8.64 31.91 -11.82
CA ARG A 34 -8.10 30.55 -11.77
C ARG A 34 -9.12 29.53 -11.31
N MET A 35 -10.14 29.89 -10.53
CA MET A 35 -11.25 28.99 -10.21
C MET A 35 -12.34 29.00 -11.28
N ILE A 36 -12.54 30.06 -12.07
CA ILE A 36 -13.43 30.07 -13.23
C ILE A 36 -12.72 29.44 -14.42
N GLN A 37 -11.40 29.60 -14.54
CA GLN A 37 -10.58 28.88 -15.51
C GLN A 37 -10.43 27.43 -15.07
N ALA A 38 -10.08 27.09 -13.82
CA ALA A 38 -10.14 25.70 -13.35
C ALA A 38 -11.55 25.09 -13.37
N ARG A 39 -12.63 25.90 -13.27
CA ARG A 39 -14.02 25.42 -13.36
C ARG A 39 -14.59 25.45 -14.79
N ALA A 40 -13.97 26.17 -15.71
CA ALA A 40 -14.24 26.13 -17.15
C ALA A 40 -13.39 25.02 -17.79
N ASP A 41 -12.13 24.88 -17.39
CA ASP A 41 -11.23 23.76 -17.66
C ASP A 41 -11.78 22.47 -17.02
N SER A 42 -12.48 22.51 -15.87
CA SER A 42 -13.19 21.33 -15.33
C SER A 42 -14.57 21.06 -15.95
N TYR A 43 -15.06 21.93 -16.83
CA TYR A 43 -16.29 21.70 -17.61
C TYR A 43 -15.97 21.39 -19.08
N ASP A 44 -14.75 21.65 -19.53
CA ASP A 44 -14.23 21.34 -20.88
C ASP A 44 -13.11 20.28 -20.84
N SER A 45 -12.84 19.67 -19.68
CA SER A 45 -12.04 18.44 -19.60
C SER A 45 -12.87 17.28 -20.13
N ARG A 46 -12.96 17.13 -21.44
CA ARG A 46 -12.96 15.79 -22.00
C ARG A 46 -11.63 15.20 -21.55
N ASP A 47 -11.65 14.27 -20.61
CA ASP A 47 -10.44 13.54 -20.21
C ASP A 47 -9.74 13.06 -21.49
N GLU A 48 -8.40 13.16 -21.54
CA GLU A 48 -7.64 12.61 -22.68
C GLU A 48 -8.05 11.15 -22.88
N ILE A 49 -8.58 10.85 -24.07
CA ILE A 49 -8.98 9.48 -24.42
C ILE A 49 -7.74 8.59 -24.26
N PRO A 50 -7.81 7.53 -23.42
CA PRO A 50 -6.68 6.63 -23.25
C PRO A 50 -6.24 6.04 -24.60
N THR A 51 -4.96 6.21 -24.94
CA THR A 51 -4.37 5.63 -26.16
C THR A 51 -4.24 4.11 -26.07
N VAL A 52 -4.26 3.56 -24.86
CA VAL A 52 -4.23 2.14 -24.52
C VAL A 52 -5.21 1.87 -23.38
N VAL A 53 -5.96 0.76 -23.42
CA VAL A 53 -6.77 0.26 -22.30
C VAL A 53 -6.32 -1.14 -21.92
N GLU A 54 -6.33 -1.47 -20.64
CA GLU A 54 -5.96 -2.79 -20.13
C GLU A 54 -7.21 -3.57 -19.66
N PHE A 55 -7.32 -4.84 -20.07
CA PHE A 55 -8.37 -5.75 -19.61
C PHE A 55 -7.86 -7.20 -19.66
N ASN A 56 -7.96 -7.93 -18.55
CA ASN A 56 -7.38 -9.29 -18.37
C ASN A 56 -5.91 -9.36 -18.81
N ASP A 57 -5.06 -8.48 -18.27
CA ASP A 57 -3.61 -8.43 -18.52
C ASP A 57 -3.21 -8.22 -20.00
N LYS A 58 -4.17 -7.82 -20.83
CA LYS A 58 -3.99 -7.53 -22.26
C LYS A 58 -4.27 -6.07 -22.53
N TYR A 59 -3.43 -5.48 -23.38
CA TYR A 59 -3.57 -4.10 -23.83
C TYR A 59 -4.30 -4.03 -25.16
N TYR A 60 -5.33 -3.20 -25.19
CA TYR A 60 -6.11 -2.92 -26.38
C TYR A 60 -5.87 -1.50 -26.84
N THR A 61 -5.64 -1.38 -28.14
CA THR A 61 -5.33 -0.13 -28.84
C THR A 61 -6.16 -0.07 -30.11
N LYS A 62 -6.03 1.02 -30.86
CA LYS A 62 -6.58 1.12 -32.21
C LYS A 62 -6.14 -0.01 -33.14
N ASP A 63 -4.86 -0.39 -33.04
CA ASP A 63 -4.25 -1.38 -33.93
C ASP A 63 -4.41 -2.81 -33.40
N ASN A 64 -4.80 -2.96 -32.13
CA ASN A 64 -5.13 -4.23 -31.48
C ASN A 64 -6.41 -4.08 -30.64
N PRO A 65 -7.59 -3.93 -31.25
CA PRO A 65 -8.83 -3.71 -30.53
C PRO A 65 -9.35 -5.00 -29.88
N TYR A 66 -10.16 -4.87 -28.83
CA TYR A 66 -10.90 -5.98 -28.24
C TYR A 66 -11.98 -6.46 -29.20
N VAL A 67 -11.94 -7.72 -29.62
CA VAL A 67 -12.83 -8.28 -30.64
C VAL A 67 -14.01 -8.99 -30.00
N VAL A 68 -15.20 -8.44 -30.18
CA VAL A 68 -16.49 -9.08 -29.88
C VAL A 68 -16.99 -9.79 -31.15
N LEU A 69 -17.02 -11.12 -31.12
CA LEU A 69 -17.59 -11.94 -32.17
C LEU A 69 -19.06 -12.23 -31.87
N GLU A 70 -19.94 -11.77 -32.73
CA GLU A 70 -21.38 -11.99 -32.61
C GLU A 70 -21.86 -12.97 -33.68
N VAL A 71 -22.33 -14.15 -33.27
CA VAL A 71 -22.78 -15.21 -34.18
C VAL A 71 -24.30 -15.29 -34.17
N VAL A 72 -24.88 -15.13 -35.35
CA VAL A 72 -26.33 -14.98 -35.54
C VAL A 72 -26.82 -15.82 -36.73
N PRO A 73 -28.11 -16.17 -36.81
CA PRO A 73 -28.66 -16.90 -37.96
C PRO A 73 -28.57 -16.10 -39.26
N GLU A 74 -28.68 -14.77 -39.18
CA GLU A 74 -28.44 -13.83 -40.28
C GLU A 74 -27.80 -12.55 -39.72
N ILE A 75 -26.91 -11.92 -40.49
CA ILE A 75 -26.11 -10.75 -40.05
C ILE A 75 -26.99 -9.60 -39.50
N CYS A 76 -28.19 -9.41 -40.05
CA CYS A 76 -29.11 -8.36 -39.60
C CYS A 76 -29.72 -8.57 -38.20
N MET A 77 -29.51 -9.75 -37.60
CA MET A 77 -29.95 -10.06 -36.24
C MET A 77 -28.90 -9.76 -35.17
N GLY A 78 -27.78 -9.13 -35.55
CA GLY A 78 -26.80 -8.64 -34.58
C GLY A 78 -27.41 -7.64 -33.59
N GLN A 79 -26.96 -7.68 -32.35
CA GLN A 79 -27.38 -6.81 -31.25
C GLN A 79 -26.29 -5.80 -30.90
N PHE A 80 -25.02 -6.24 -30.82
CA PHE A 80 -23.91 -5.40 -30.37
C PHE A 80 -23.35 -4.47 -31.44
N GLY A 81 -23.51 -4.80 -32.73
CA GLY A 81 -23.08 -3.93 -33.83
C GLY A 81 -23.64 -2.51 -33.73
N TYR A 82 -24.83 -2.37 -33.12
CA TYR A 82 -25.50 -1.10 -32.84
C TYR A 82 -24.97 -0.35 -31.59
N TRP A 83 -24.24 -1.02 -30.68
CA TRP A 83 -23.76 -0.45 -29.39
C TRP A 83 -22.40 0.25 -29.50
N VAL A 84 -21.64 -0.03 -30.57
CA VAL A 84 -20.19 0.23 -30.67
C VAL A 84 -19.80 0.74 -32.06
N GLY A 85 -20.51 0.27 -33.09
CA GLY A 85 -20.11 0.33 -34.48
C GLY A 85 -19.22 -0.87 -34.86
N GLY A 86 -19.63 -1.61 -35.89
CA GLY A 86 -18.96 -2.82 -36.39
C GLY A 86 -19.39 -3.17 -37.81
N ASP A 87 -18.85 -4.23 -38.41
CA ASP A 87 -19.02 -4.56 -39.84
C ASP A 87 -20.48 -4.79 -40.28
N SER A 88 -21.38 -5.02 -39.34
CA SER A 88 -22.77 -5.45 -39.56
C SER A 88 -23.82 -4.36 -39.55
N MET A 89 -23.43 -3.08 -39.38
CA MET A 89 -24.18 -1.81 -39.56
C MET A 89 -23.91 -0.85 -38.39
N PRO A 90 -22.78 -0.13 -38.36
CA PRO A 90 -22.63 1.03 -37.48
C PRO A 90 -23.60 2.08 -38.01
N VAL A 91 -24.75 2.28 -37.36
CA VAL A 91 -25.52 3.49 -37.63
C VAL A 91 -24.90 4.59 -36.79
N LYS A 92 -23.90 5.27 -37.34
CA LYS A 92 -23.32 6.45 -36.70
C LYS A 92 -24.39 7.52 -36.57
N GLU A 93 -24.29 8.39 -35.58
CA GLU A 93 -25.08 9.61 -35.42
C GLU A 93 -25.15 10.37 -36.74
N SER A 94 -24.01 10.52 -37.42
CA SER A 94 -23.94 11.18 -38.74
C SER A 94 -24.76 10.47 -39.82
N ASP A 95 -24.92 9.15 -39.76
CA ASP A 95 -25.70 8.36 -40.70
C ASP A 95 -27.19 8.43 -40.35
N VAL A 96 -27.56 8.40 -39.06
CA VAL A 96 -28.93 8.69 -38.60
C VAL A 96 -29.35 10.09 -39.05
N ARG A 97 -28.51 11.11 -38.84
CA ARG A 97 -28.78 12.50 -39.23
C ARG A 97 -28.95 12.65 -40.75
N LYS A 98 -28.13 11.98 -41.57
CA LYS A 98 -28.29 11.93 -43.04
C LYS A 98 -29.60 11.27 -43.45
N LEU A 99 -29.94 10.13 -42.85
CA LEU A 99 -31.19 9.41 -43.10
C LEU A 99 -32.41 10.27 -42.74
N TYR A 100 -32.36 10.94 -41.59
CA TYR A 100 -33.41 11.84 -41.12
C TYR A 100 -33.60 13.07 -42.01
N ALA A 101 -32.50 13.65 -42.51
CA ALA A 101 -32.53 14.74 -43.47
C ALA A 101 -33.09 14.31 -44.84
N ALA A 102 -32.80 13.07 -45.25
CA ALA A 102 -33.23 12.54 -46.54
C ALA A 102 -34.73 12.17 -46.59
N CYS A 103 -35.39 11.97 -45.44
CA CYS A 103 -36.82 11.67 -45.35
C CYS A 103 -37.76 12.86 -45.68
N GLY A 104 -37.22 14.04 -46.00
CA GLY A 104 -38.02 15.21 -46.40
C GLY A 104 -38.93 15.71 -45.28
N GLU A 105 -40.10 16.28 -45.62
CA GLU A 105 -41.08 16.79 -44.63
C GLU A 105 -42.11 15.72 -44.16
N ASN A 106 -41.95 14.45 -44.53
CA ASN A 106 -42.93 13.42 -44.17
C ASN A 106 -42.82 13.05 -42.67
N ALA A 107 -43.70 13.67 -41.87
CA ALA A 107 -43.72 13.54 -40.41
C ALA A 107 -43.95 12.10 -39.93
N ASP A 108 -44.76 11.30 -40.63
CA ASP A 108 -45.02 9.90 -40.24
C ASP A 108 -43.79 9.01 -40.47
N VAL A 109 -43.03 9.24 -41.54
CA VAL A 109 -41.78 8.50 -41.80
C VAL A 109 -40.71 8.89 -40.79
N LYS A 110 -40.55 10.19 -40.49
CA LYS A 110 -39.64 10.68 -39.45
C LYS A 110 -40.00 10.12 -38.08
N ARG A 111 -41.28 10.16 -37.69
CA ARG A 111 -41.76 9.61 -36.42
C ARG A 111 -41.52 8.10 -36.33
N GLN A 112 -41.86 7.32 -37.36
CA GLN A 112 -41.60 5.88 -37.36
C GLN A 112 -40.10 5.55 -37.27
N MET A 113 -39.24 6.34 -37.91
CA MET A 113 -37.78 6.18 -37.80
C MET A 113 -37.26 6.56 -36.42
N GLY A 114 -37.69 7.71 -35.91
CA GLY A 114 -37.31 8.18 -34.58
C GLY A 114 -37.80 7.27 -33.45
N GLU A 115 -39.02 6.72 -33.55
CA GLU A 115 -39.56 5.70 -32.64
C GLU A 115 -38.75 4.39 -32.73
N ALA A 116 -38.38 3.92 -33.93
CA ALA A 116 -37.57 2.71 -34.11
C ALA A 116 -36.17 2.86 -33.50
N PHE A 117 -35.46 3.97 -33.79
CA PHE A 117 -34.15 4.25 -33.20
C PHE A 117 -34.23 4.49 -31.69
N SER A 118 -35.25 5.22 -31.21
CA SER A 118 -35.45 5.47 -29.78
C SER A 118 -35.83 4.20 -29.03
N PHE A 119 -36.55 3.25 -29.64
CA PHE A 119 -36.86 1.96 -29.02
C PHE A 119 -35.62 1.06 -28.94
N SER A 120 -34.82 0.99 -30.02
CA SER A 120 -33.51 0.32 -29.98
C SER A 120 -32.59 0.95 -28.93
N ALA A 121 -32.61 2.28 -28.76
CA ALA A 121 -31.84 2.98 -27.74
C ALA A 121 -32.43 2.83 -26.31
N ALA A 122 -33.74 2.79 -26.15
CA ALA A 122 -34.43 2.59 -24.87
C ALA A 122 -34.13 1.22 -24.24
N GLN A 123 -33.92 0.21 -25.10
CA GLN A 123 -33.44 -1.12 -24.72
C GLN A 123 -31.97 -1.09 -24.26
N LEU A 124 -31.21 0.00 -24.47
CA LEU A 124 -29.82 0.18 -24.02
C LEU A 124 -29.72 0.81 -22.62
N TYR A 125 -30.74 1.54 -22.14
CA TYR A 125 -30.63 2.42 -20.95
C TYR A 125 -31.52 2.03 -19.75
N GLY A 126 -32.14 0.84 -19.76
CA GLY A 126 -32.75 0.28 -18.55
C GLY A 126 -34.15 0.77 -18.16
N GLY A 127 -35.02 0.94 -19.15
CA GLY A 127 -36.47 0.95 -18.94
C GLY A 127 -37.15 2.28 -19.28
N GLN A 128 -38.47 2.18 -19.53
CA GLN A 128 -39.36 3.26 -20.04
C GLN A 128 -39.28 4.58 -19.25
N ASN A 129 -38.88 4.57 -17.97
CA ASN A 129 -38.84 5.77 -17.13
C ASN A 129 -37.60 6.65 -17.34
N TYR A 130 -36.45 6.07 -17.73
CA TYR A 130 -35.25 6.83 -18.12
C TYR A 130 -35.40 7.45 -19.53
N VAL A 131 -36.27 6.82 -20.33
CA VAL A 131 -36.57 7.15 -21.74
C VAL A 131 -37.44 8.40 -21.88
N ASN A 132 -38.23 8.76 -20.86
CA ASN A 132 -39.09 9.95 -20.91
C ASN A 132 -38.30 11.28 -20.98
N GLY A 133 -36.99 11.29 -20.72
CA GLY A 133 -36.12 12.47 -20.83
C GLY A 133 -35.23 12.56 -22.08
N HIS A 134 -34.93 11.43 -22.74
CA HIS A 134 -33.82 11.31 -23.70
C HIS A 134 -34.21 10.55 -25.00
N PHE A 135 -35.30 10.94 -25.65
CA PHE A 135 -35.57 10.41 -26.98
C PHE A 135 -34.52 10.89 -28.00
N ILE A 136 -34.13 10.03 -28.95
CA ILE A 136 -33.38 10.45 -30.15
C ILE A 136 -34.24 11.41 -30.99
N CYS A 137 -35.56 11.39 -30.83
CA CYS A 137 -36.47 12.37 -31.40
C CYS A 137 -37.57 12.82 -30.43
N ASP A 138 -37.99 14.08 -30.43
CA ASP A 138 -39.15 14.51 -29.63
C ASP A 138 -40.48 13.81 -30.06
N GLU A 139 -41.55 14.07 -29.31
CA GLU A 139 -42.91 13.54 -29.58
C GLU A 139 -43.48 13.95 -30.96
N TYR A 140 -42.83 14.89 -31.65
CA TYR A 140 -43.16 15.37 -33.00
C TYR A 140 -42.27 14.77 -34.09
N GLY A 141 -41.34 13.88 -33.71
CA GLY A 141 -40.43 13.22 -34.63
C GLY A 141 -39.23 14.08 -35.04
N ASN A 142 -38.87 15.15 -34.30
CA ASN A 142 -37.65 15.94 -34.55
C ASN A 142 -36.45 15.35 -33.81
N LEU A 143 -35.31 15.18 -34.50
CA LEU A 143 -34.09 14.63 -33.91
C LEU A 143 -33.54 15.53 -32.78
N ARG A 144 -33.20 14.96 -31.62
CA ARG A 144 -32.45 15.61 -30.54
C ARG A 144 -30.94 15.42 -30.74
N ASP A 145 -30.12 16.17 -30.02
CA ASP A 145 -28.66 15.94 -30.02
C ASP A 145 -28.29 14.70 -29.20
N PHE A 146 -27.58 13.77 -29.83
CA PHE A 146 -26.98 12.57 -29.24
C PHE A 146 -25.60 12.37 -29.90
N GLU A 147 -24.63 11.78 -29.21
CA GLU A 147 -23.25 11.56 -29.73
C GLU A 147 -23.00 10.07 -30.06
N ASP A 148 -22.07 9.78 -30.98
CA ASP A 148 -21.52 8.44 -31.21
C ASP A 148 -20.82 7.94 -29.93
N ARG A 149 -21.45 7.03 -29.16
CA ARG A 149 -20.91 6.53 -27.88
C ARG A 149 -20.73 5.02 -27.89
N ASN A 150 -19.52 4.56 -27.60
CA ASN A 150 -19.20 3.14 -27.42
C ASN A 150 -19.53 2.69 -25.99
N VAL A 151 -20.82 2.55 -25.70
CA VAL A 151 -21.32 2.20 -24.35
C VAL A 151 -20.78 0.84 -23.90
N LEU A 152 -20.66 -0.13 -24.81
CA LEU A 152 -20.12 -1.45 -24.49
C LEU A 152 -18.64 -1.39 -24.08
N ALA A 153 -17.79 -0.65 -24.80
CA ALA A 153 -16.40 -0.46 -24.40
C ALA A 153 -16.29 0.22 -23.04
N HIS A 154 -17.16 1.19 -22.74
CA HIS A 154 -17.22 1.78 -21.40
C HIS A 154 -17.62 0.75 -20.33
N MET A 155 -18.63 -0.07 -20.60
CA MET A 155 -19.04 -1.15 -19.70
C MET A 155 -17.90 -2.13 -19.43
N ILE A 156 -17.05 -2.43 -20.41
CA ILE A 156 -15.95 -3.37 -20.28
C ILE A 156 -14.74 -2.72 -19.60
N PHE A 157 -14.32 -1.53 -20.06
CA PHE A 157 -13.04 -0.92 -19.67
C PHE A 157 -13.12 0.13 -18.54
N SER A 158 -14.29 0.67 -18.18
CA SER A 158 -14.41 1.80 -17.23
C SER A 158 -14.80 1.41 -15.79
N ASP A 159 -13.92 1.60 -14.81
CA ASP A 159 -14.11 1.14 -13.41
C ASP A 159 -14.92 2.05 -12.49
N ASN A 160 -15.80 2.83 -13.09
CA ASN A 160 -16.30 4.08 -12.56
C ASN A 160 -17.76 3.87 -12.11
N ASP A 161 -18.10 4.02 -10.82
CA ASP A 161 -19.27 3.34 -10.19
C ASP A 161 -20.66 4.01 -10.25
N ASP A 162 -20.85 5.20 -10.86
CA ASP A 162 -22.13 5.91 -10.65
C ASP A 162 -22.69 6.73 -11.82
N THR A 163 -24.03 6.78 -11.86
CA THR A 163 -25.02 7.39 -12.78
C THR A 163 -24.73 8.70 -13.53
N ASP A 164 -23.60 9.38 -13.34
CA ASP A 164 -23.22 10.66 -13.99
C ASP A 164 -22.46 10.46 -15.33
N MET A 165 -22.28 9.22 -15.76
CA MET A 165 -21.21 8.81 -16.71
C MET A 165 -21.46 9.08 -18.19
N MET A 166 -22.69 9.46 -18.55
CA MET A 166 -23.04 9.70 -19.94
C MET A 166 -22.64 11.10 -20.41
N THR A 167 -21.85 11.88 -19.67
CA THR A 167 -21.45 13.22 -20.12
C THR A 167 -19.94 13.39 -20.35
N LYS A 168 -19.09 12.46 -19.87
CA LYS A 168 -17.63 12.68 -19.80
C LYS A 168 -16.73 11.78 -20.65
N PHE A 169 -17.14 10.56 -21.01
CA PHE A 169 -16.27 9.60 -21.71
C PHE A 169 -16.85 9.13 -23.05
N SER A 170 -16.79 9.99 -24.07
CA SER A 170 -17.55 9.83 -25.32
C SER A 170 -16.81 9.21 -26.52
N ASP A 171 -15.53 8.83 -26.46
CA ASP A 171 -14.86 8.23 -27.63
C ASP A 171 -13.81 7.14 -27.28
N MET A 172 -14.27 5.90 -27.08
CA MET A 172 -13.42 4.69 -27.08
C MET A 172 -13.69 3.83 -28.33
N THR A 173 -14.06 4.46 -29.45
CA THR A 173 -14.53 3.79 -30.67
C THR A 173 -13.46 2.96 -31.38
N ASP A 174 -12.19 3.13 -31.03
CA ASP A 174 -11.05 2.43 -31.61
C ASP A 174 -10.51 1.28 -30.73
N LYS A 175 -11.00 1.10 -29.50
CA LYS A 175 -10.49 0.08 -28.56
C LYS A 175 -11.28 -1.23 -28.56
N LEU A 176 -12.46 -1.25 -29.15
CA LEU A 176 -13.34 -2.42 -29.25
C LEU A 176 -13.97 -2.47 -30.63
N VAL A 177 -13.98 -3.66 -31.24
CA VAL A 177 -14.61 -3.94 -32.53
C VAL A 177 -15.63 -5.07 -32.37
N VAL A 178 -16.82 -4.86 -32.92
CA VAL A 178 -17.84 -5.92 -33.03
C VAL A 178 -17.82 -6.49 -34.44
N LYS A 179 -17.59 -7.79 -34.55
CA LYS A 179 -17.68 -8.56 -35.80
C LYS A 179 -18.90 -9.48 -35.74
N THR A 180 -19.94 -9.15 -36.48
CA THR A 180 -21.12 -10.03 -36.59
C THR A 180 -20.99 -10.95 -37.79
N VAL A 181 -21.15 -12.25 -37.57
CA VAL A 181 -21.00 -13.29 -38.59
C VAL A 181 -22.25 -14.16 -38.62
N LYS A 182 -22.71 -14.49 -39.82
CA LYS A 182 -23.75 -15.48 -40.01
C LYS A 182 -23.22 -16.86 -39.62
N ALA A 183 -23.98 -17.65 -38.87
CA ALA A 183 -23.52 -18.96 -38.38
C ALA A 183 -23.00 -19.90 -39.47
N SER A 184 -23.59 -19.88 -40.68
CA SER A 184 -23.11 -20.67 -41.82
C SER A 184 -21.77 -20.20 -42.40
N ASP A 185 -21.40 -18.95 -42.13
CA ASP A 185 -20.23 -18.28 -42.67
C ASP A 185 -19.12 -18.16 -41.60
N LEU A 186 -19.36 -18.70 -40.40
CA LEU A 186 -18.41 -18.69 -39.30
C LEU A 186 -17.15 -19.48 -39.68
N THR A 187 -15.99 -18.89 -39.39
CA THR A 187 -14.69 -19.48 -39.69
C THR A 187 -13.84 -19.69 -38.43
N TYR A 188 -12.76 -20.44 -38.57
CA TYR A 188 -11.78 -20.63 -37.50
C TYR A 188 -11.08 -19.34 -37.10
N ASP A 189 -10.74 -18.48 -38.07
CA ASP A 189 -10.10 -17.20 -37.81
C ASP A 189 -11.02 -16.25 -37.05
N ASP A 190 -12.33 -16.31 -37.29
CA ASP A 190 -13.30 -15.56 -36.49
C ASP A 190 -13.23 -15.98 -35.03
N VAL A 191 -13.31 -17.29 -34.78
CA VAL A 191 -13.27 -17.83 -33.43
C VAL A 191 -11.90 -17.57 -32.80
N LYS A 192 -10.76 -17.80 -33.48
CA LYS A 192 -9.37 -17.59 -32.99
C LYS A 192 -9.10 -16.15 -32.54
N ASN A 193 -9.57 -15.17 -33.30
CA ASN A 193 -9.29 -13.76 -33.02
C ASN A 193 -10.30 -13.12 -32.06
N ALA A 194 -11.36 -13.83 -31.66
CA ALA A 194 -12.35 -13.33 -30.72
C ALA A 194 -11.77 -13.24 -29.29
N ASN A 195 -12.14 -12.17 -28.58
CA ASN A 195 -11.94 -12.01 -27.14
C ASN A 195 -13.23 -12.29 -26.35
N PHE A 196 -14.38 -12.12 -27.00
CA PHE A 196 -15.71 -12.40 -26.45
C PHE A 196 -16.62 -12.91 -27.56
N VAL A 197 -17.41 -13.95 -27.29
CA VAL A 197 -18.35 -14.54 -28.25
C VAL A 197 -19.77 -14.41 -27.73
N TYR A 198 -20.66 -13.89 -28.57
CA TYR A 198 -22.08 -13.82 -28.31
C TYR A 198 -22.85 -14.66 -29.32
N LEU A 199 -23.54 -15.69 -28.84
CA LEU A 199 -24.35 -16.61 -29.66
C LEU A 199 -25.82 -16.27 -29.45
N ASN A 200 -26.49 -15.81 -30.50
CA ASN A 200 -27.91 -15.46 -30.44
C ASN A 200 -28.72 -16.35 -31.39
N PRO A 201 -29.54 -17.30 -30.90
CA PRO A 201 -30.17 -18.31 -31.73
C PRO A 201 -31.45 -17.88 -32.46
N LYS A 202 -31.99 -16.67 -32.23
CA LYS A 202 -33.32 -16.28 -32.73
C LYS A 202 -33.48 -14.82 -33.15
N THR A 203 -34.57 -14.57 -33.90
CA THR A 203 -35.16 -13.24 -34.12
C THR A 203 -36.02 -12.83 -32.92
N HIS A 204 -35.78 -11.63 -32.38
CA HIS A 204 -36.65 -11.00 -31.37
C HIS A 204 -37.97 -10.55 -32.00
N ASP A 205 -38.95 -10.14 -31.18
CA ASP A 205 -40.35 -9.86 -31.53
C ASP A 205 -40.63 -9.12 -32.88
N SER A 206 -41.90 -9.11 -33.31
CA SER A 206 -42.33 -8.47 -34.56
C SER A 206 -41.99 -6.97 -34.66
N SER A 207 -41.74 -6.30 -33.54
CA SER A 207 -41.42 -4.87 -33.47
C SER A 207 -39.94 -4.62 -33.79
N ASN A 208 -39.03 -5.42 -33.23
CA ASN A 208 -37.58 -5.36 -33.51
C ASN A 208 -37.28 -5.74 -34.96
N LEU A 209 -37.92 -6.81 -35.46
CA LEU A 209 -37.80 -7.23 -36.85
C LEU A 209 -38.22 -6.11 -37.82
N ARG A 210 -39.30 -5.38 -37.51
CA ARG A 210 -39.80 -4.27 -38.34
C ARG A 210 -38.87 -3.07 -38.34
N ALA A 211 -38.20 -2.78 -37.22
CA ALA A 211 -37.18 -1.73 -37.13
C ALA A 211 -35.95 -2.08 -37.99
N TYR A 212 -35.43 -3.31 -37.88
CA TYR A 212 -34.31 -3.79 -38.68
C TYR A 212 -34.64 -3.81 -40.18
N GLN A 213 -35.85 -4.25 -40.55
CA GLN A 213 -36.35 -4.21 -41.93
C GLN A 213 -36.38 -2.79 -42.50
N LYS A 214 -36.84 -1.80 -41.73
CA LYS A 214 -36.90 -0.41 -42.18
C LYS A 214 -35.51 0.21 -42.34
N MET A 215 -34.60 -0.01 -41.39
CA MET A 215 -33.22 0.48 -41.47
C MET A 215 -32.48 -0.07 -42.69
N ALA A 216 -32.66 -1.36 -42.96
CA ALA A 216 -32.15 -2.03 -44.14
C ALA A 216 -32.64 -1.43 -45.47
N GLU A 217 -33.96 -1.26 -45.60
CA GLU A 217 -34.60 -0.64 -46.77
C GLU A 217 -34.00 0.75 -47.05
N PHE A 218 -33.79 1.56 -46.00
CA PHE A 218 -33.24 2.90 -46.13
C PHE A 218 -31.74 2.93 -46.44
N CYS A 219 -30.94 2.06 -45.83
CA CYS A 219 -29.51 1.97 -46.16
C CYS A 219 -29.29 1.62 -47.63
N LYS A 220 -30.16 0.78 -48.19
CA LYS A 220 -30.21 0.47 -49.63
C LYS A 220 -30.70 1.67 -50.45
N GLN A 221 -31.76 2.34 -50.03
CA GLN A 221 -32.34 3.50 -50.75
C GLN A 221 -31.35 4.67 -50.86
N TYR A 222 -30.52 4.92 -49.85
CA TYR A 222 -29.57 6.04 -49.80
C TYR A 222 -28.12 5.64 -50.10
N ASN A 223 -27.91 4.41 -50.60
CA ASN A 223 -26.62 3.90 -51.05
C ASN A 223 -25.49 4.06 -50.00
N LEU A 224 -25.78 3.78 -48.73
CA LEU A 224 -24.85 3.94 -47.61
C LEU A 224 -23.77 2.84 -47.54
N GLY A 225 -23.52 2.11 -48.63
CA GLY A 225 -22.36 1.22 -48.82
C GLY A 225 -22.28 -0.04 -47.94
N ARG A 226 -23.11 -0.18 -46.89
CA ARG A 226 -22.96 -1.20 -45.83
C ARG A 226 -24.12 -2.22 -45.76
N ALA A 227 -25.07 -2.18 -46.70
CA ALA A 227 -26.29 -3.01 -46.71
C ALA A 227 -26.24 -4.13 -47.77
N THR A 228 -25.13 -4.84 -47.90
CA THR A 228 -24.96 -5.88 -48.94
C THR A 228 -25.50 -7.26 -48.55
N GLY A 229 -25.89 -7.50 -47.29
CA GLY A 229 -26.19 -8.85 -46.78
C GLY A 229 -27.67 -9.25 -46.69
N LEU A 230 -28.62 -8.41 -47.06
CA LEU A 230 -30.04 -8.73 -46.87
C LEU A 230 -30.66 -9.35 -48.12
N SER A 231 -30.88 -10.66 -48.09
CA SER A 231 -31.69 -11.30 -49.11
C SER A 231 -33.16 -10.87 -48.95
N GLN A 232 -33.81 -10.56 -50.09
CA GLN A 232 -35.21 -10.19 -50.13
C GLN A 232 -36.11 -11.32 -49.57
N ASP A 233 -35.64 -12.57 -49.63
CA ASP A 233 -36.37 -13.77 -49.22
C ASP A 233 -36.53 -13.89 -47.71
N TYR A 234 -35.56 -13.39 -46.93
CA TYR A 234 -35.59 -13.43 -45.46
C TYR A 234 -36.66 -12.49 -44.86
N ILE A 235 -36.93 -11.38 -45.56
CA ILE A 235 -37.86 -10.33 -45.13
C ILE A 235 -39.32 -10.79 -45.23
N TRP A 236 -39.62 -11.82 -46.05
CA TRP A 236 -40.99 -12.22 -46.38
C TRP A 236 -41.49 -13.51 -45.71
N THR A 237 -40.61 -14.37 -45.19
CA THR A 237 -40.99 -15.67 -44.61
C THR A 237 -41.29 -15.66 -43.10
N SER A 238 -40.84 -14.62 -42.38
CA SER A 238 -40.96 -14.51 -40.92
C SER A 238 -42.33 -14.04 -40.40
N THR A 239 -43.30 -13.77 -41.28
CA THR A 239 -44.71 -13.64 -40.87
C THR A 239 -45.34 -14.98 -40.48
N SER A 240 -44.67 -16.10 -40.75
CA SER A 240 -45.14 -17.45 -40.43
C SER A 240 -44.03 -18.32 -39.81
N GLY A 241 -43.74 -18.10 -38.53
CA GLY A 241 -43.33 -19.13 -37.56
C GLY A 241 -42.16 -20.08 -37.88
N THR A 242 -41.34 -19.84 -38.90
CA THR A 242 -40.17 -20.67 -39.23
C THR A 242 -38.92 -19.97 -38.71
N SER A 243 -38.54 -20.30 -37.48
CA SER A 243 -37.25 -19.95 -36.89
C SER A 243 -36.13 -20.49 -37.79
N THR A 244 -35.34 -19.63 -38.41
CA THR A 244 -34.03 -20.06 -38.92
C THR A 244 -33.15 -20.33 -37.73
N THR A 245 -32.95 -21.61 -37.48
CA THR A 245 -32.26 -22.12 -36.33
C THR A 245 -30.75 -21.88 -36.46
N LEU A 246 -30.11 -21.31 -35.44
CA LEU A 246 -28.65 -21.19 -35.38
C LEU A 246 -28.00 -22.58 -35.44
N ASN A 247 -27.09 -22.79 -36.40
CA ASN A 247 -26.30 -24.01 -36.52
C ASN A 247 -24.89 -23.65 -37.00
N ILE A 248 -23.89 -24.02 -36.21
CA ILE A 248 -22.47 -23.96 -36.55
C ILE A 248 -21.97 -25.38 -36.83
N SER A 249 -20.91 -25.53 -37.63
CA SER A 249 -20.33 -26.85 -37.91
C SER A 249 -19.77 -27.48 -36.62
N ASN A 250 -19.83 -28.82 -36.52
CA ASN A 250 -19.51 -29.51 -35.26
C ASN A 250 -18.03 -29.39 -34.87
N ASP A 251 -17.13 -29.27 -35.85
CA ASP A 251 -15.71 -28.96 -35.66
C ASP A 251 -15.50 -27.55 -35.06
N LEU A 252 -16.22 -26.53 -35.55
CA LEU A 252 -16.19 -25.18 -34.97
C LEU A 252 -16.84 -25.13 -33.58
N ALA A 253 -17.88 -25.92 -33.33
CA ALA A 253 -18.50 -26.04 -32.02
C ALA A 253 -17.53 -26.58 -30.97
N LEU A 254 -16.81 -27.68 -31.29
CA LEU A 254 -15.78 -28.19 -30.40
C LEU A 254 -14.61 -27.22 -30.28
N TYR A 255 -14.17 -26.58 -31.37
CA TYR A 255 -13.11 -25.57 -31.32
C TYR A 255 -13.48 -24.40 -30.40
N LEU A 256 -14.71 -23.90 -30.49
CA LEU A 256 -15.22 -22.86 -29.61
C LEU A 256 -15.23 -23.31 -28.14
N TYR A 257 -15.70 -24.54 -27.86
CA TYR A 257 -15.64 -25.12 -26.52
C TYR A 257 -14.19 -25.21 -26.00
N MET A 258 -13.27 -25.74 -26.81
CA MET A 258 -11.86 -25.83 -26.42
C MET A 258 -11.22 -24.45 -26.21
N ARG A 259 -11.58 -23.42 -26.98
CA ARG A 259 -11.13 -22.04 -26.71
C ARG A 259 -11.75 -21.48 -25.42
N ASN A 260 -13.01 -21.77 -25.15
CA ASN A 260 -13.64 -21.37 -23.89
C ASN A 260 -12.88 -22.00 -22.70
N VAL A 261 -12.62 -23.31 -22.76
CA VAL A 261 -11.95 -24.04 -21.68
C VAL A 261 -10.45 -23.71 -21.54
N ASN A 262 -9.69 -23.69 -22.65
CA ASN A 262 -8.23 -23.52 -22.61
C ASN A 262 -7.78 -22.05 -22.64
N ASP A 263 -8.46 -21.19 -23.41
CA ASP A 263 -8.05 -19.78 -23.59
C ASP A 263 -8.85 -18.83 -22.69
N ASN A 264 -9.75 -19.35 -21.86
CA ASN A 264 -10.71 -18.59 -21.06
C ASN A 264 -11.58 -17.65 -21.92
N LEU A 265 -11.92 -18.07 -23.15
CA LEU A 265 -12.72 -17.27 -24.08
C LEU A 265 -14.14 -17.10 -23.54
N ALA A 266 -14.54 -15.86 -23.27
CA ALA A 266 -15.86 -15.56 -22.73
C ALA A 266 -16.97 -15.82 -23.77
N VAL A 267 -17.97 -16.64 -23.42
CA VAL A 267 -19.11 -16.98 -24.27
C VAL A 267 -20.43 -16.67 -23.57
N VAL A 268 -21.28 -15.88 -24.22
CA VAL A 268 -22.64 -15.57 -23.76
C VAL A 268 -23.64 -16.10 -24.77
N THR A 269 -24.70 -16.76 -24.30
CA THR A 269 -25.77 -17.23 -25.18
C THR A 269 -27.16 -17.05 -24.58
N ASP A 270 -28.12 -16.75 -25.45
CA ASP A 270 -29.54 -16.94 -25.15
C ASP A 270 -29.88 -18.42 -25.37
N TRP A 271 -30.55 -19.06 -24.41
CA TRP A 271 -31.00 -20.45 -24.57
C TRP A 271 -32.43 -20.57 -25.08
N SER A 272 -33.20 -19.48 -25.08
CA SER A 272 -34.56 -19.48 -25.61
C SER A 272 -34.57 -19.45 -27.13
N GLY A 273 -34.85 -20.60 -27.75
CA GLY A 273 -34.84 -20.78 -29.21
C GLY A 273 -33.84 -21.81 -29.73
N ILE A 274 -33.16 -22.54 -28.84
CA ILE A 274 -32.29 -23.65 -29.22
C ILE A 274 -33.12 -24.79 -29.85
N PRO A 275 -32.70 -25.32 -31.01
CA PRO A 275 -33.30 -26.54 -31.54
C PRO A 275 -32.92 -27.75 -30.68
N VAL A 276 -33.89 -28.60 -30.33
CA VAL A 276 -33.59 -29.91 -29.76
C VAL A 276 -33.15 -30.86 -30.89
N ASP A 277 -32.05 -30.53 -31.55
CA ASP A 277 -31.44 -31.29 -32.64
C ASP A 277 -30.05 -31.78 -32.20
N ARG A 278 -29.95 -33.08 -31.98
CA ARG A 278 -28.74 -33.77 -31.49
C ARG A 278 -27.56 -33.72 -32.47
N THR A 279 -27.81 -33.33 -33.71
CA THR A 279 -26.76 -33.20 -34.75
C THR A 279 -26.28 -31.76 -34.94
N ASN A 280 -26.99 -30.79 -34.36
CA ASN A 280 -26.65 -29.37 -34.44
C ASN A 280 -25.41 -29.06 -33.58
N GLY A 281 -24.39 -28.44 -34.18
CA GLY A 281 -23.13 -28.17 -33.48
C GLY A 281 -23.29 -27.20 -32.30
N PHE A 282 -24.17 -26.20 -32.43
CA PHE A 282 -24.46 -25.26 -31.34
C PHE A 282 -25.18 -25.94 -30.16
N TYR A 283 -26.11 -26.87 -30.44
CA TYR A 283 -26.74 -27.69 -29.40
C TYR A 283 -25.69 -28.53 -28.64
N GLN A 284 -24.77 -29.17 -29.35
CA GLN A 284 -23.74 -30.01 -28.74
C GLN A 284 -22.73 -29.19 -27.90
N PHE A 285 -22.31 -28.01 -28.38
CA PHE A 285 -21.51 -27.06 -27.60
C PHE A 285 -22.17 -26.73 -26.26
N LEU A 286 -23.46 -26.36 -26.29
CA LEU A 286 -24.18 -26.01 -25.07
C LEU A 286 -24.33 -27.20 -24.11
N MET A 287 -24.53 -28.41 -24.62
CA MET A 287 -24.59 -29.61 -23.77
C MET A 287 -23.26 -29.87 -23.08
N LEU A 288 -22.12 -29.62 -23.72
CA LEU A 288 -20.81 -29.72 -23.07
C LEU A 288 -20.67 -28.69 -21.94
N GLU A 289 -21.07 -27.44 -22.15
CA GLU A 289 -21.01 -26.40 -21.12
C GLU A 289 -21.90 -26.69 -19.91
N LEU A 290 -23.11 -27.22 -20.14
CA LEU A 290 -24.09 -27.41 -19.06
C LEU A 290 -23.96 -28.75 -18.33
N ALA A 291 -23.43 -29.78 -18.98
CA ALA A 291 -23.45 -31.12 -18.42
C ALA A 291 -22.19 -31.50 -17.66
N ILE A 292 -21.01 -31.00 -18.04
CA ILE A 292 -19.73 -31.41 -17.45
C ILE A 292 -18.92 -30.16 -17.07
N SER A 293 -18.24 -30.18 -15.93
CA SER A 293 -17.35 -29.08 -15.58
C SER A 293 -16.18 -29.02 -16.56
N GLN A 294 -15.69 -27.82 -16.87
CA GLN A 294 -14.57 -27.63 -17.80
C GLN A 294 -13.32 -28.40 -17.35
N GLU A 295 -13.01 -28.38 -16.05
CA GLU A 295 -11.89 -29.13 -15.46
C GLU A 295 -12.07 -30.64 -15.63
N GLN A 296 -13.27 -31.17 -15.40
CA GLN A 296 -13.55 -32.60 -15.55
C GLN A 296 -13.54 -33.04 -17.00
N PHE A 297 -14.00 -32.20 -17.93
CA PHE A 297 -13.90 -32.49 -19.35
C PHE A 297 -12.44 -32.61 -19.79
N MET A 298 -11.58 -31.68 -19.37
CA MET A 298 -10.16 -31.72 -19.71
C MET A 298 -9.48 -32.96 -19.15
N GLU A 299 -9.88 -33.46 -17.99
CA GLU A 299 -9.35 -34.72 -17.45
C GLU A 299 -9.84 -35.94 -18.23
N GLU A 300 -11.15 -36.03 -18.49
CA GLU A 300 -11.77 -37.25 -19.01
C GLU A 300 -11.70 -37.37 -20.54
N TYR A 301 -11.71 -36.27 -21.28
CA TYR A 301 -11.83 -36.29 -22.74
C TYR A 301 -10.91 -35.30 -23.48
N GLY A 302 -10.41 -34.27 -22.80
CA GLY A 302 -9.67 -33.16 -23.42
C GLY A 302 -8.16 -33.11 -23.11
N ALA A 303 -7.60 -34.12 -22.44
CA ALA A 303 -6.27 -34.04 -21.81
C ALA A 303 -5.13 -33.98 -22.83
N GLU A 304 -5.22 -34.76 -23.90
CA GLU A 304 -4.23 -34.87 -24.96
C GLU A 304 -4.87 -34.61 -26.32
N ASP A 305 -4.21 -33.78 -27.12
CA ASP A 305 -4.56 -33.55 -28.53
C ASP A 305 -3.87 -34.60 -29.41
N LEU A 306 -4.66 -35.53 -29.94
CA LEU A 306 -4.17 -36.71 -30.66
C LEU A 306 -3.75 -36.40 -32.12
N ILE A 307 -4.03 -35.20 -32.63
CA ILE A 307 -3.75 -34.84 -34.02
C ILE A 307 -2.51 -33.92 -34.16
N ASN A 308 -1.94 -33.45 -33.04
CA ASN A 308 -0.75 -32.60 -32.87
C ASN A 308 0.00 -32.18 -34.15
N ASP A 309 -0.60 -31.29 -34.96
CA ASP A 309 0.05 -30.60 -36.08
C ASP A 309 0.19 -29.11 -35.72
N GLU A 310 1.43 -28.64 -35.68
CA GLU A 310 1.82 -27.25 -35.34
C GLU A 310 1.54 -26.26 -36.48
N ASN A 311 1.10 -26.73 -37.66
CA ASN A 311 0.74 -25.87 -38.79
C ASN A 311 -0.74 -25.43 -38.73
N GLU A 312 -0.99 -24.13 -38.83
CA GLU A 312 -2.24 -23.42 -38.55
C GLU A 312 -3.50 -23.79 -39.39
N ASN A 313 -3.52 -24.91 -40.11
CA ASN A 313 -4.60 -25.27 -41.05
C ASN A 313 -5.41 -26.52 -40.61
N ARG A 314 -5.85 -26.55 -39.34
CA ARG A 314 -6.65 -27.62 -38.71
C ARG A 314 -8.13 -27.69 -39.12
N ALA A 315 -8.52 -27.05 -40.21
CA ALA A 315 -9.93 -26.91 -40.56
C ALA A 315 -10.58 -28.26 -40.94
N GLY A 316 -11.41 -28.82 -40.05
CA GLY A 316 -12.31 -29.92 -40.38
C GLY A 316 -12.29 -31.17 -39.49
N VAL A 317 -11.28 -31.38 -38.63
CA VAL A 317 -11.19 -32.56 -37.75
C VAL A 317 -10.42 -32.23 -36.47
N PHE A 318 -11.03 -32.47 -35.30
CA PHE A 318 -10.37 -32.45 -33.99
C PHE A 318 -10.54 -33.79 -33.30
N GLN A 319 -9.53 -34.22 -32.54
CA GLN A 319 -9.59 -35.43 -31.74
C GLN A 319 -8.78 -35.23 -30.46
N TYR A 320 -9.46 -35.36 -29.32
CA TYR A 320 -8.84 -35.29 -28.00
C TYR A 320 -9.09 -36.60 -27.24
N GLU A 321 -8.19 -36.94 -26.33
CA GLU A 321 -8.29 -38.08 -25.43
C GLU A 321 -8.02 -37.67 -23.98
N GLY A 322 -8.70 -38.33 -23.04
CA GLY A 322 -8.44 -38.21 -21.61
C GLY A 322 -8.72 -39.53 -20.90
N SER A 323 -8.79 -39.50 -19.56
CA SER A 323 -8.95 -40.69 -18.71
C SER A 323 -10.30 -41.41 -18.88
N GLY A 324 -11.30 -40.74 -19.46
CA GLY A 324 -12.64 -41.23 -19.73
C GLY A 324 -12.87 -41.70 -21.18
N GLY A 325 -11.99 -41.33 -22.11
CA GLY A 325 -12.05 -41.73 -23.51
C GLY A 325 -11.71 -40.61 -24.49
N THR A 326 -12.29 -40.63 -25.69
CA THR A 326 -11.97 -39.72 -26.79
C THR A 326 -13.17 -38.89 -27.24
N ILE A 327 -12.96 -37.64 -27.61
CA ILE A 327 -13.92 -36.82 -28.36
C ILE A 327 -13.35 -36.46 -29.72
N GLU A 328 -14.12 -36.69 -30.78
CA GLU A 328 -13.71 -36.47 -32.16
C GLU A 328 -14.76 -35.71 -32.98
N THR A 329 -14.33 -34.94 -33.98
CA THR A 329 -15.22 -34.15 -34.84
C THR A 329 -14.91 -34.28 -36.33
N THR A 330 -15.96 -34.06 -37.12
CA THR A 330 -15.89 -33.61 -38.51
C THR A 330 -16.73 -32.32 -38.65
N LYS A 331 -16.75 -31.69 -39.82
CA LYS A 331 -17.68 -30.58 -40.11
C LYS A 331 -19.16 -30.88 -39.81
N THR A 332 -19.56 -32.15 -39.86
CA THR A 332 -20.97 -32.56 -39.76
C THR A 332 -21.26 -33.51 -38.60
N SER A 333 -20.28 -33.81 -37.74
CA SER A 333 -20.47 -34.73 -36.61
C SER A 333 -19.52 -34.43 -35.44
N MET A 334 -20.02 -34.52 -34.21
CA MET A 334 -19.20 -34.61 -32.98
C MET A 334 -19.54 -35.91 -32.28
N THR A 335 -18.53 -36.71 -31.93
CA THR A 335 -18.70 -38.03 -31.32
C THR A 335 -17.83 -38.15 -30.07
N VAL A 336 -18.43 -38.53 -28.96
CA VAL A 336 -17.72 -38.86 -27.71
C VAL A 336 -17.71 -40.39 -27.58
N LYS A 337 -16.55 -40.98 -27.30
CA LYS A 337 -16.36 -42.43 -27.14
C LYS A 337 -15.63 -42.73 -25.85
N ARG A 338 -16.01 -43.80 -25.17
CA ARG A 338 -15.23 -44.39 -24.07
C ARG A 338 -14.01 -45.14 -24.61
N HIS A 339 -13.05 -45.48 -23.74
CA HIS A 339 -11.90 -46.33 -24.11
C HIS A 339 -12.31 -47.73 -24.62
N ASP A 340 -13.49 -48.24 -24.25
CA ASP A 340 -14.03 -49.49 -24.78
C ASP A 340 -14.65 -49.35 -26.19
N GLY A 341 -14.64 -48.14 -26.77
CA GLY A 341 -15.18 -47.82 -28.09
C GLY A 341 -16.67 -47.47 -28.11
N THR A 342 -17.35 -47.48 -26.96
CA THR A 342 -18.79 -47.16 -26.86
C THR A 342 -19.03 -45.67 -27.11
N VAL A 343 -19.91 -45.34 -28.07
CA VAL A 343 -20.33 -43.95 -28.36
C VAL A 343 -21.35 -43.46 -27.33
N VAL A 344 -21.16 -42.23 -26.84
CA VAL A 344 -22.10 -41.53 -25.96
C VAL A 344 -23.08 -40.72 -26.83
N GLU A 345 -24.40 -40.93 -26.65
CA GLU A 345 -25.45 -40.28 -27.45
C GLU A 345 -25.83 -38.90 -26.91
N TRP A 346 -25.95 -37.88 -27.78
CA TRP A 346 -26.38 -36.52 -27.43
C TRP A 346 -27.86 -36.41 -26.95
N GLY A 347 -28.21 -35.63 -25.92
CA GLY A 347 -29.58 -35.49 -25.36
C GLY A 347 -29.67 -35.18 -23.85
N THR A 348 -30.89 -34.92 -23.33
CA THR A 348 -31.19 -34.70 -21.88
C THR A 348 -30.75 -35.86 -20.99
N GLU A 349 -30.68 -37.06 -21.56
CA GLU A 349 -30.26 -38.30 -20.90
C GLU A 349 -28.83 -38.72 -21.26
N MET A 350 -28.02 -37.87 -21.91
CA MET A 350 -26.58 -38.13 -22.16
C MET A 350 -25.84 -38.63 -20.92
N PHE A 351 -26.45 -38.41 -19.76
CA PHE A 351 -25.79 -38.22 -18.51
C PHE A 351 -26.70 -38.40 -17.25
N TRP A 352 -27.87 -39.06 -17.33
CA TRP A 352 -28.80 -39.22 -16.20
C TRP A 352 -28.60 -40.56 -15.44
N ARG A 353 -28.34 -40.53 -14.12
CA ARG A 353 -28.05 -41.73 -13.29
C ARG A 353 -29.28 -42.58 -12.92
N ALA A 354 -30.49 -42.03 -12.90
CA ALA A 354 -31.66 -42.66 -12.25
C ALA A 354 -32.48 -43.68 -13.09
N LEU A 355 -32.08 -44.02 -14.33
CA LEU A 355 -32.82 -44.98 -15.17
C LEU A 355 -32.28 -46.43 -15.14
N HIS A 356 -31.27 -46.74 -14.32
CA HIS A 356 -30.77 -48.11 -14.15
C HIS A 356 -30.76 -48.61 -12.69
N PRO A 357 -31.09 -49.90 -12.44
CA PRO A 357 -31.23 -50.44 -11.08
C PRO A 357 -29.93 -50.39 -10.26
N THR A 358 -30.08 -50.21 -8.96
CA THR A 358 -29.05 -50.19 -7.92
C THR A 358 -28.36 -51.54 -7.66
N ASP A 359 -28.46 -52.51 -8.56
CA ASP A 359 -28.03 -53.90 -8.37
C ASP A 359 -26.56 -54.17 -8.76
N GLY A 360 -25.77 -53.14 -9.03
CA GLY A 360 -24.34 -53.27 -9.35
C GLY A 360 -24.06 -53.69 -10.79
N SER A 361 -25.05 -53.66 -11.68
CA SER A 361 -24.89 -53.87 -13.14
C SER A 361 -24.68 -52.57 -13.95
N ALA A 362 -24.55 -51.42 -13.28
CA ALA A 362 -24.33 -50.13 -13.95
C ALA A 362 -22.98 -50.11 -14.70
N PRO A 363 -22.94 -49.67 -15.97
CA PRO A 363 -21.69 -49.38 -16.67
C PRO A 363 -20.86 -48.38 -15.86
N GLN A 364 -19.55 -48.62 -15.71
CA GLN A 364 -18.63 -47.61 -15.20
C GLN A 364 -18.63 -46.42 -16.16
N ALA A 365 -18.60 -45.21 -15.59
CA ALA A 365 -18.48 -43.84 -16.12
C ALA A 365 -18.43 -43.59 -17.66
N PRO A 366 -18.95 -42.42 -18.13
CA PRO A 366 -19.51 -41.32 -17.35
C PRO A 366 -21.04 -41.15 -17.48
N TYR A 367 -21.62 -40.51 -16.45
CA TYR A 367 -23.00 -40.01 -16.35
C TYR A 367 -22.98 -38.65 -15.59
N PHE A 368 -23.40 -37.54 -16.21
CA PHE A 368 -23.42 -36.13 -15.71
C PHE A 368 -24.73 -35.29 -15.88
N ASN A 369 -25.65 -35.32 -14.92
CA ASN A 369 -27.04 -34.91 -15.20
C ASN A 369 -27.23 -33.46 -15.72
N ALA A 370 -27.62 -33.31 -16.99
CA ALA A 370 -27.95 -32.03 -17.64
C ALA A 370 -29.24 -31.36 -17.09
N THR A 371 -30.02 -32.04 -16.25
CA THR A 371 -31.24 -31.47 -15.64
C THR A 371 -31.03 -30.95 -14.22
N THR A 372 -29.89 -31.26 -13.59
CA THR A 372 -29.44 -30.56 -12.38
C THR A 372 -28.45 -29.52 -12.84
N THR A 373 -28.85 -28.25 -12.74
CA THR A 373 -27.93 -27.14 -12.94
C THR A 373 -26.69 -27.33 -12.06
N PRO A 374 -25.48 -27.03 -12.57
CA PRO A 374 -24.31 -26.93 -11.69
C PRO A 374 -24.63 -25.99 -10.52
N GLU A 375 -24.25 -26.38 -9.29
CA GLU A 375 -24.42 -25.54 -8.09
C GLU A 375 -23.55 -24.27 -8.13
N TYR A 376 -22.66 -24.14 -9.13
CA TYR A 376 -21.74 -23.03 -9.33
C TYR A 376 -22.02 -22.27 -10.65
N VAL A 377 -21.41 -21.09 -10.80
CA VAL A 377 -21.50 -20.25 -12.00
C VAL A 377 -20.19 -20.38 -12.78
N HIS A 378 -20.27 -20.54 -14.11
CA HIS A 378 -19.07 -20.58 -14.95
C HIS A 378 -18.40 -19.20 -15.00
N ASN A 379 -17.07 -19.17 -14.94
CA ASN A 379 -16.30 -17.90 -14.95
C ASN A 379 -16.24 -17.25 -16.33
N ASN A 380 -16.54 -18.00 -17.40
CA ASN A 380 -16.39 -17.56 -18.79
C ASN A 380 -17.53 -18.02 -19.71
N PHE A 381 -18.59 -18.59 -19.15
CA PHE A 381 -19.77 -19.03 -19.89
C PHE A 381 -21.02 -18.52 -19.18
N PHE A 382 -21.98 -18.00 -19.94
CA PHE A 382 -23.21 -17.46 -19.36
C PHE A 382 -24.42 -17.69 -20.23
N THR A 383 -25.49 -18.15 -19.59
CA THR A 383 -26.78 -18.37 -20.25
C THR A 383 -27.88 -17.52 -19.65
N TYR A 384 -28.79 -17.07 -20.51
CA TYR A 384 -30.00 -16.38 -20.08
C TYR A 384 -31.22 -16.80 -20.90
N HIS A 385 -32.42 -16.55 -20.36
CA HIS A 385 -33.71 -16.80 -21.00
C HIS A 385 -34.45 -15.48 -21.22
N GLY A 386 -35.08 -15.26 -22.39
CA GLY A 386 -36.03 -14.15 -22.50
C GLY A 386 -36.49 -13.81 -23.91
N THR A 387 -37.58 -13.06 -24.02
CA THR A 387 -38.18 -12.62 -25.30
C THR A 387 -37.50 -11.39 -25.93
N ASN A 388 -36.40 -10.88 -25.34
CA ASN A 388 -35.80 -9.57 -25.62
C ASN A 388 -34.25 -9.64 -25.67
N VAL A 389 -33.59 -8.51 -26.01
CA VAL A 389 -32.11 -8.34 -26.00
C VAL A 389 -31.48 -8.68 -24.63
N MET A 390 -30.18 -9.03 -24.62
CA MET A 390 -29.41 -9.44 -23.41
C MET A 390 -29.72 -8.56 -22.17
N ASP A 391 -29.89 -7.25 -22.35
CA ASP A 391 -30.20 -6.28 -21.29
C ASP A 391 -31.48 -6.57 -20.47
N GLN A 392 -32.58 -6.92 -21.13
CA GLN A 392 -33.86 -7.15 -20.42
C GLN A 392 -33.86 -8.44 -19.61
N SER A 393 -33.18 -9.47 -20.12
CA SER A 393 -33.04 -10.75 -19.42
C SER A 393 -32.15 -10.64 -18.19
N LEU A 394 -31.19 -9.71 -18.17
CA LEU A 394 -30.40 -9.36 -16.98
C LEU A 394 -31.18 -8.51 -15.96
N LYS A 395 -32.36 -7.97 -16.32
CA LYS A 395 -33.16 -7.06 -15.45
C LYS A 395 -34.44 -7.68 -14.88
N ASN A 396 -35.11 -8.57 -15.62
CA ASN A 396 -36.42 -9.11 -15.22
C ASN A 396 -36.28 -10.36 -14.33
N LYS A 397 -36.24 -10.12 -13.00
CA LYS A 397 -36.06 -11.13 -11.95
C LYS A 397 -37.21 -12.14 -11.77
N GLU A 398 -38.41 -11.86 -12.29
CA GLU A 398 -39.64 -12.56 -11.85
C GLU A 398 -40.35 -13.43 -12.91
N SER A 399 -39.92 -13.46 -14.18
CA SER A 399 -40.73 -14.08 -15.25
C SER A 399 -40.30 -15.48 -15.72
N ILE A 400 -39.36 -16.15 -15.06
CA ILE A 400 -38.83 -17.46 -15.53
C ILE A 400 -39.19 -18.54 -14.50
N ALA A 401 -40.48 -18.80 -14.38
CA ALA A 401 -41.02 -19.92 -13.62
C ALA A 401 -41.25 -21.10 -14.58
N ASN A 402 -40.19 -21.84 -14.93
CA ASN A 402 -40.36 -23.21 -15.42
C ASN A 402 -39.30 -24.12 -14.77
N PRO A 403 -39.68 -25.03 -13.84
CA PRO A 403 -38.75 -25.87 -13.08
C PRO A 403 -38.05 -26.97 -13.89
N ASP A 404 -38.41 -27.15 -15.16
CA ASP A 404 -37.94 -28.28 -15.98
C ASP A 404 -36.59 -28.02 -16.71
N TRP A 405 -36.01 -26.81 -16.65
CA TRP A 405 -34.80 -26.41 -17.41
C TRP A 405 -33.90 -25.44 -16.62
N PRO A 406 -32.57 -25.36 -16.92
CA PRO A 406 -31.60 -24.57 -16.16
C PRO A 406 -32.04 -23.12 -15.91
N THR A 407 -32.06 -22.70 -14.64
CA THR A 407 -32.34 -21.31 -14.23
C THR A 407 -31.25 -20.36 -14.77
N CYS A 408 -31.59 -19.10 -15.00
CA CYS A 408 -30.63 -18.09 -15.47
C CYS A 408 -29.49 -17.88 -14.47
N ASP A 409 -28.24 -17.85 -14.96
CA ASP A 409 -27.03 -17.73 -14.13
C ASP A 409 -26.97 -16.42 -13.32
N ILE A 410 -27.72 -15.38 -13.75
CA ILE A 410 -27.77 -14.09 -13.04
C ILE A 410 -28.31 -14.19 -11.61
N ASN A 411 -29.31 -15.05 -11.36
CA ASN A 411 -29.83 -15.22 -10.01
C ASN A 411 -28.77 -15.86 -9.10
N LYS A 412 -27.97 -16.78 -9.63
CA LYS A 412 -26.86 -17.40 -8.91
C LYS A 412 -25.72 -16.41 -8.65
N ILE A 413 -25.38 -15.55 -9.61
CA ILE A 413 -24.39 -14.48 -9.42
C ILE A 413 -24.87 -13.49 -8.34
N ASP A 414 -26.14 -13.08 -8.38
CA ASP A 414 -26.74 -12.22 -7.36
C ASP A 414 -26.77 -12.91 -5.98
N ASP A 415 -27.05 -14.21 -5.95
CA ASP A 415 -27.07 -15.01 -4.73
C ASP A 415 -25.68 -15.18 -4.14
N LEU A 416 -24.66 -15.44 -4.96
CA LEU A 416 -23.28 -15.68 -4.52
C LEU A 416 -22.54 -14.40 -4.13
N PHE A 417 -22.78 -13.30 -4.83
CA PHE A 417 -21.96 -12.09 -4.69
C PHE A 417 -22.72 -10.86 -4.23
N GLY A 418 -24.06 -10.85 -4.20
CA GLY A 418 -24.87 -9.66 -3.90
C GLY A 418 -25.55 -9.09 -5.16
N LYS A 419 -26.51 -8.16 -4.99
CA LYS A 419 -27.23 -7.56 -6.14
C LYS A 419 -26.28 -6.68 -6.95
N HIS A 420 -25.83 -7.17 -8.10
CA HIS A 420 -24.87 -6.48 -8.96
C HIS A 420 -25.55 -5.85 -10.18
N GLY A 421 -24.92 -4.79 -10.71
CA GLY A 421 -25.32 -4.23 -12.00
C GLY A 421 -24.88 -5.13 -13.16
N TYR A 422 -25.57 -5.02 -14.31
CA TYR A 422 -25.27 -5.76 -15.54
C TYR A 422 -23.77 -5.73 -15.94
N ARG A 423 -23.10 -4.62 -15.63
CA ARG A 423 -21.68 -4.38 -15.95
C ARG A 423 -20.77 -5.37 -15.23
N GLU A 424 -21.03 -5.59 -13.95
CA GLU A 424 -20.22 -6.48 -13.12
C GLU A 424 -20.41 -7.94 -13.52
N VAL A 425 -21.64 -8.31 -13.88
CA VAL A 425 -21.95 -9.63 -14.45
C VAL A 425 -21.20 -9.83 -15.77
N LEU A 426 -21.26 -8.86 -16.68
CA LEU A 426 -20.55 -8.94 -17.97
C LEU A 426 -19.04 -9.08 -17.77
N ARG A 427 -18.44 -8.29 -16.88
CA ARG A 427 -17.01 -8.36 -16.56
C ARG A 427 -16.61 -9.68 -15.95
N TYR A 428 -17.43 -10.21 -15.04
CA TYR A 428 -17.24 -11.52 -14.44
C TYR A 428 -17.15 -12.60 -15.50
N ILE A 429 -18.15 -12.67 -16.40
CA ILE A 429 -18.18 -13.63 -17.52
C ILE A 429 -17.02 -13.39 -18.48
N MET A 430 -16.57 -12.15 -18.61
CA MET A 430 -15.40 -11.83 -19.43
C MET A 430 -14.08 -12.19 -18.74
N GLY A 431 -14.09 -12.86 -17.59
CA GLY A 431 -12.91 -13.32 -16.88
C GLY A 431 -12.21 -12.26 -16.03
N LYS A 432 -12.80 -11.06 -15.84
CA LYS A 432 -12.18 -9.97 -15.08
C LYS A 432 -11.79 -10.35 -13.64
N TYR A 433 -12.56 -11.28 -13.06
CA TYR A 433 -12.41 -11.75 -11.68
C TYR A 433 -11.89 -13.19 -11.61
N SER A 434 -11.46 -13.76 -12.74
CA SER A 434 -10.96 -15.14 -12.77
C SER A 434 -9.57 -15.25 -12.13
N LEU A 435 -9.28 -16.41 -11.52
CA LEU A 435 -7.93 -16.74 -11.02
C LEU A 435 -6.95 -16.65 -12.19
N ASN A 436 -6.03 -15.69 -12.15
CA ASN A 436 -4.93 -15.61 -13.10
C ASN A 436 -3.79 -16.54 -12.68
N ASP A 437 -3.00 -17.02 -13.65
CA ASP A 437 -1.90 -17.98 -13.43
C ASP A 437 -0.85 -17.50 -12.41
N LEU A 438 -0.84 -16.20 -12.13
CA LEU A 438 0.03 -15.49 -11.19
C LEU A 438 -0.38 -15.65 -9.71
N MET A 439 -1.61 -16.08 -9.41
CA MET A 439 -2.08 -16.28 -8.03
C MET A 439 -1.55 -17.60 -7.47
N SER A 440 -0.51 -17.54 -6.63
CA SER A 440 -0.06 -18.66 -5.78
C SER A 440 -0.36 -18.43 -4.29
N THR A 441 -0.38 -17.16 -3.89
CA THR A 441 -0.63 -16.72 -2.52
C THR A 441 -1.46 -15.44 -2.55
N ILE A 442 -2.44 -15.32 -1.65
CA ILE A 442 -3.16 -14.08 -1.37
C ILE A 442 -2.76 -13.63 0.04
N GLU A 443 -2.08 -12.48 0.14
CA GLU A 443 -1.71 -11.88 1.42
C GLU A 443 -2.80 -10.92 1.90
N VAL A 444 -3.37 -11.17 3.08
CA VAL A 444 -4.53 -10.43 3.61
C VAL A 444 -4.20 -9.83 4.96
N ILE A 445 -4.49 -8.53 5.15
CA ILE A 445 -4.55 -7.91 6.47
C ILE A 445 -6.01 -7.67 6.84
N GLU A 446 -6.41 -8.26 7.97
CA GLU A 446 -7.70 -7.98 8.60
C GLU A 446 -7.50 -7.03 9.78
N ILE A 447 -8.01 -5.82 9.67
CA ILE A 447 -7.94 -4.80 10.71
C ILE A 447 -9.26 -4.77 11.45
N GLN A 448 -9.20 -5.05 12.75
CA GLN A 448 -10.36 -5.05 13.63
C GLN A 448 -10.20 -3.97 14.70
N PRO A 449 -11.29 -3.48 15.32
CA PRO A 449 -11.18 -2.50 16.40
C PRO A 449 -10.37 -3.01 17.60
N TRP A 450 -10.27 -4.34 17.76
CA TRP A 450 -9.60 -5.03 18.88
C TRP A 450 -8.87 -6.28 18.39
N GLY A 451 -8.16 -6.99 19.28
CA GLY A 451 -7.42 -8.22 18.99
C GLY A 451 -8.25 -9.47 18.69
N ARG A 452 -9.34 -9.31 17.94
CA ARG A 452 -10.23 -10.39 17.51
C ARG A 452 -10.26 -10.44 15.99
N ASN A 453 -10.74 -11.55 15.46
CA ASN A 453 -10.81 -11.80 14.02
C ASN A 453 -12.14 -12.45 13.67
N GLU A 454 -12.59 -12.17 12.46
CA GLU A 454 -13.75 -12.77 11.83
C GLU A 454 -13.34 -13.57 10.59
N PHE A 455 -12.33 -13.08 9.85
CA PHE A 455 -11.91 -13.67 8.57
C PHE A 455 -10.82 -14.73 8.70
N ASN A 456 -10.10 -14.75 9.82
CA ASN A 456 -8.97 -15.65 10.04
C ASN A 456 -9.41 -17.04 10.54
N ASN A 457 -10.16 -17.72 9.68
CA ASN A 457 -10.63 -19.09 9.84
C ASN A 457 -11.04 -19.63 8.46
N GLU A 458 -11.36 -20.93 8.35
CA GLU A 458 -11.72 -21.55 7.06
C GLU A 458 -12.94 -20.89 6.40
N ALA A 459 -13.94 -20.48 7.20
CA ALA A 459 -15.13 -19.79 6.67
C ALA A 459 -14.81 -18.37 6.18
N GLY A 460 -13.92 -17.66 6.87
CA GLY A 460 -13.45 -16.35 6.47
C GLY A 460 -12.56 -16.37 5.23
N ALA A 461 -11.72 -17.39 5.08
CA ALA A 461 -10.98 -17.63 3.84
C ALA A 461 -11.93 -17.90 2.64
N ASP A 462 -13.04 -18.62 2.85
CA ASP A 462 -14.10 -18.75 1.83
C ASP A 462 -14.76 -17.40 1.49
N LYS A 463 -15.05 -16.56 2.49
CA LYS A 463 -15.57 -15.19 2.28
C LYS A 463 -14.59 -14.33 1.45
N ILE A 464 -13.29 -14.46 1.65
CA ILE A 464 -12.26 -13.75 0.87
C ILE A 464 -12.31 -14.18 -0.60
N LEU A 465 -12.41 -15.48 -0.88
CA LEU A 465 -12.56 -15.98 -2.25
C LEU A 465 -13.79 -15.40 -2.93
N ARG A 466 -14.94 -15.37 -2.22
CA ARG A 466 -16.17 -14.76 -2.75
C ARG A 466 -16.03 -13.27 -3.03
N THR A 467 -15.21 -12.55 -2.26
CA THR A 467 -14.95 -11.12 -2.48
C THR A 467 -14.29 -10.87 -3.83
N PHE A 468 -13.43 -11.79 -4.27
CA PHE A 468 -12.78 -11.77 -5.58
C PHE A 468 -13.60 -12.43 -6.70
N GLY A 469 -14.88 -12.74 -6.47
CA GLY A 469 -15.69 -13.44 -7.47
C GLY A 469 -15.35 -14.93 -7.64
N ILE A 470 -14.48 -15.50 -6.80
CA ILE A 470 -14.07 -16.90 -6.92
C ILE A 470 -15.15 -17.79 -6.29
N ASN A 471 -15.66 -18.75 -7.07
CA ASN A 471 -16.61 -19.76 -6.62
C ASN A 471 -16.26 -21.14 -7.26
N GLY A 472 -16.86 -22.21 -6.73
CA GLY A 472 -16.85 -23.54 -7.34
C GLY A 472 -15.65 -24.45 -7.01
N ASP A 473 -15.89 -25.76 -6.97
CA ASP A 473 -14.99 -26.94 -6.81
C ASP A 473 -13.61 -26.71 -6.13
N TYR A 474 -13.60 -26.04 -4.97
CA TYR A 474 -12.43 -25.96 -4.09
C TYR A 474 -12.76 -26.40 -2.67
N THR A 475 -11.73 -26.80 -1.93
CA THR A 475 -11.82 -27.00 -0.47
C THR A 475 -10.86 -26.06 0.24
N VAL A 476 -11.34 -25.46 1.34
CA VAL A 476 -10.53 -24.62 2.22
C VAL A 476 -10.09 -25.45 3.42
N LYS A 477 -8.78 -25.44 3.72
CA LYS A 477 -8.22 -26.12 4.89
C LYS A 477 -7.22 -25.25 5.63
N SER A 478 -7.39 -25.12 6.95
CA SER A 478 -6.40 -24.47 7.79
C SER A 478 -5.10 -25.28 7.83
N LYS A 479 -3.96 -24.62 7.59
CA LYS A 479 -2.61 -25.17 7.69
C LYS A 479 -1.94 -24.81 9.01
N SER A 480 -2.08 -23.57 9.44
CA SER A 480 -1.50 -23.06 10.69
C SER A 480 -2.25 -21.81 11.16
N PHE A 481 -2.27 -21.59 12.47
CA PHE A 481 -2.76 -20.36 13.08
C PHE A 481 -1.93 -20.05 14.34
N ASP A 482 -1.41 -18.83 14.43
CA ASP A 482 -0.71 -18.29 15.58
C ASP A 482 -1.58 -17.22 16.26
N GLU A 483 -2.14 -17.58 17.41
CA GLU A 483 -2.97 -16.68 18.23
C GLU A 483 -2.21 -15.44 18.71
N GLY A 484 -0.89 -15.51 18.90
CA GLY A 484 -0.09 -14.42 19.44
C GLY A 484 0.15 -13.30 18.42
N THR A 485 0.35 -13.67 17.16
CA THR A 485 0.60 -12.73 16.05
C THR A 485 -0.62 -12.49 15.16
N GLY A 486 -1.71 -13.26 15.38
CA GLY A 486 -2.90 -13.23 14.55
C GLY A 486 -2.66 -13.70 13.12
N LYS A 487 -1.63 -14.51 12.87
CA LYS A 487 -1.28 -15.01 11.52
C LYS A 487 -1.90 -16.38 11.30
N GLY A 488 -2.69 -16.54 10.24
CA GLY A 488 -3.24 -17.82 9.79
C GLY A 488 -2.93 -18.10 8.34
N THR A 489 -2.81 -19.38 7.99
CA THR A 489 -2.54 -19.85 6.63
C THR A 489 -3.57 -20.90 6.25
N TYR A 490 -4.21 -20.70 5.10
CA TYR A 490 -5.27 -21.56 4.57
C TYR A 490 -4.91 -22.05 3.18
N VAL A 491 -4.94 -23.36 2.98
CA VAL A 491 -4.71 -24.00 1.68
C VAL A 491 -6.04 -24.12 0.96
N ILE A 492 -6.09 -23.61 -0.26
CA ILE A 492 -7.21 -23.73 -1.17
C ILE A 492 -6.84 -24.83 -2.16
N ASN A 493 -7.45 -26.01 -1.99
CA ASN A 493 -7.23 -27.10 -2.92
C ASN A 493 -8.26 -26.99 -4.04
N LYS A 494 -7.79 -26.74 -5.25
CA LYS A 494 -8.59 -26.65 -6.47
C LYS A 494 -7.93 -27.55 -7.51
N LYS A 495 -8.71 -28.34 -8.27
CA LYS A 495 -8.14 -29.37 -9.16
C LYS A 495 -7.13 -28.81 -10.17
N SER A 496 -7.37 -27.59 -10.66
CA SER A 496 -6.48 -26.91 -11.61
C SER A 496 -5.15 -26.46 -10.99
N LYS A 497 -5.19 -25.91 -9.76
CA LYS A 497 -4.01 -25.41 -9.06
C LYS A 497 -4.33 -25.13 -7.60
N ASP A 498 -3.50 -25.66 -6.70
CA ASP A 498 -3.56 -25.30 -5.28
C ASP A 498 -2.93 -23.92 -5.06
N PHE A 499 -3.50 -23.13 -4.15
CA PHE A 499 -2.93 -21.86 -3.72
C PHE A 499 -3.21 -21.61 -2.24
N THR A 500 -2.57 -20.58 -1.68
CA THR A 500 -2.65 -20.27 -0.25
C THR A 500 -3.27 -18.90 0.01
N ILE A 501 -4.01 -18.75 1.09
CA ILE A 501 -4.41 -17.45 1.65
C ILE A 501 -3.73 -17.30 3.01
N ASN A 502 -2.93 -16.25 3.16
CA ASN A 502 -2.33 -15.85 4.42
C ASN A 502 -3.11 -14.68 4.98
N ILE A 503 -3.58 -14.79 6.22
CA ILE A 503 -4.40 -13.77 6.87
C ILE A 503 -3.70 -13.33 8.15
N ARG A 504 -3.36 -12.04 8.24
CA ARG A 504 -2.87 -11.41 9.46
C ARG A 504 -3.97 -10.52 10.05
N SER A 505 -4.56 -10.97 11.16
CA SER A 505 -5.55 -10.19 11.89
C SER A 505 -4.89 -9.36 12.97
N MET A 506 -5.25 -8.09 13.05
CA MET A 506 -4.66 -7.17 14.02
C MET A 506 -5.66 -6.11 14.49
N SER A 507 -5.40 -5.55 15.68
CA SER A 507 -6.16 -4.40 16.15
C SER A 507 -5.79 -3.14 15.37
N VAL A 508 -6.65 -2.11 15.40
CA VAL A 508 -6.32 -0.78 14.86
C VAL A 508 -5.02 -0.25 15.48
N ASN A 509 -4.78 -0.46 16.78
CA ASN A 509 -3.55 -0.03 17.44
C ASN A 509 -2.31 -0.80 16.98
N ALA A 510 -2.44 -2.10 16.69
CA ALA A 510 -1.35 -2.85 16.07
C ALA A 510 -1.05 -2.32 14.67
N PHE A 511 -2.08 -2.02 13.87
CA PHE A 511 -1.93 -1.45 12.54
C PHE A 511 -1.30 -0.05 12.58
N ASN A 512 -1.69 0.80 13.54
CA ASN A 512 -1.08 2.12 13.76
C ASN A 512 0.44 2.01 14.04
N GLY A 513 0.87 0.94 14.69
CA GLY A 513 2.29 0.66 14.96
C GLY A 513 3.00 -0.14 13.87
N LEU A 514 2.31 -0.57 12.81
CA LEU A 514 2.86 -1.43 11.77
C LEU A 514 3.74 -0.64 10.81
N SER A 515 5.00 -1.02 10.66
CA SER A 515 5.96 -0.39 9.74
C SER A 515 5.92 -1.00 8.33
N ASP A 516 5.36 -2.20 8.16
CA ASP A 516 5.27 -2.91 6.88
C ASP A 516 4.74 -2.03 5.73
N ASP A 517 5.36 -2.15 4.56
CA ASP A 517 4.89 -1.57 3.31
C ASP A 517 3.76 -2.43 2.73
N ILE A 518 2.53 -2.06 3.06
CA ILE A 518 1.35 -2.82 2.67
C ILE A 518 1.03 -2.70 1.16
N VAL A 519 1.50 -1.66 0.48
CA VAL A 519 1.29 -1.50 -0.98
C VAL A 519 1.99 -2.65 -1.71
N SER A 520 3.16 -3.01 -1.20
CA SER A 520 3.99 -4.06 -1.78
C SER A 520 3.61 -5.48 -1.34
N SER A 521 3.26 -5.66 -0.06
CA SER A 521 3.21 -6.97 0.58
C SER A 521 1.81 -7.52 0.79
N VAL A 522 0.76 -6.71 0.55
CA VAL A 522 -0.62 -7.08 0.84
C VAL A 522 -1.46 -7.05 -0.42
N ASP A 523 -2.21 -8.12 -0.65
CA ASP A 523 -3.12 -8.29 -1.77
C ASP A 523 -4.57 -7.94 -1.41
N LEU A 524 -4.97 -7.92 -0.14
CA LEU A 524 -6.31 -7.47 0.32
C LEU A 524 -6.25 -6.86 1.72
N ILE A 525 -6.92 -5.72 1.89
CA ILE A 525 -7.19 -5.14 3.22
C ILE A 525 -8.67 -5.30 3.56
N ILE A 526 -8.95 -5.81 4.76
CA ILE A 526 -10.30 -5.90 5.32
C ILE A 526 -10.38 -4.99 6.54
N ILE A 527 -11.32 -4.06 6.55
CA ILE A 527 -11.64 -3.22 7.71
C ILE A 527 -12.93 -3.76 8.34
N GLY A 528 -12.79 -4.39 9.50
CA GLY A 528 -13.87 -5.05 10.21
C GLY A 528 -14.51 -4.26 11.35
N THR A 529 -15.59 -4.81 11.90
CA THR A 529 -16.31 -4.31 13.09
C THR A 529 -16.42 -5.34 14.20
N TYR A 530 -15.76 -6.49 14.07
CA TYR A 530 -16.05 -7.65 14.88
C TYR A 530 -15.73 -7.38 16.36
N ASN A 531 -16.79 -7.39 17.17
CA ASN A 531 -16.74 -7.29 18.62
C ASN A 531 -17.57 -8.44 19.21
N PRO A 532 -16.97 -9.61 19.47
CA PRO A 532 -17.73 -10.77 19.93
C PRO A 532 -18.48 -10.48 21.24
N SER A 533 -19.78 -10.83 21.28
CA SER A 533 -20.61 -10.95 22.51
C SER A 533 -20.55 -9.79 23.53
N ASP A 534 -20.81 -8.54 23.10
CA ASP A 534 -20.87 -7.35 23.98
C ASP A 534 -19.62 -7.20 24.88
N TYR A 535 -18.48 -7.73 24.43
CA TYR A 535 -17.25 -7.91 25.21
C TYR A 535 -16.65 -6.60 25.73
N VAL A 536 -16.81 -5.54 24.93
CA VAL A 536 -16.81 -4.16 25.41
C VAL A 536 -18.22 -3.84 25.92
N ASN A 537 -18.37 -3.47 27.19
CA ASN A 537 -19.67 -3.19 27.81
C ASN A 537 -20.42 -2.05 27.06
N THR A 538 -21.23 -2.42 26.08
CA THR A 538 -22.15 -1.55 25.33
C THR A 538 -23.50 -1.38 26.06
N ASN A 539 -23.74 -2.19 27.10
CA ASN A 539 -25.01 -2.29 27.82
C ASN A 539 -25.20 -1.28 28.98
N TYR A 540 -24.32 -0.28 29.12
CA TYR A 540 -24.60 0.88 29.98
C TYR A 540 -25.61 1.82 29.29
N GLY A 541 -26.87 1.39 29.26
CA GLY A 541 -28.02 2.06 28.63
C GLY A 541 -28.43 3.44 29.17
N ARG A 542 -27.54 4.17 29.84
CA ARG A 542 -27.62 5.63 30.09
C ARG A 542 -26.25 6.34 30.14
N ASN A 543 -25.15 5.59 29.96
CA ASN A 543 -23.78 6.10 29.91
C ASN A 543 -23.08 5.65 28.61
N ALA A 544 -23.83 5.54 27.51
CA ALA A 544 -23.31 5.57 26.14
C ALA A 544 -22.67 6.94 25.77
N GLU A 545 -22.41 7.78 26.78
CA GLU A 545 -21.93 9.15 26.71
C GLU A 545 -20.51 9.32 27.30
N ASN A 546 -19.84 8.28 27.81
CA ASN A 546 -18.58 8.45 28.55
C ASN A 546 -17.47 7.41 28.33
N ASN A 547 -17.43 6.73 27.20
CA ASN A 547 -16.25 5.91 26.82
C ASN A 547 -15.49 6.46 25.61
N GLY A 548 -15.67 7.73 25.28
CA GLY A 548 -14.74 8.50 24.45
C GLY A 548 -13.97 9.49 25.29
N THR A 549 -12.78 9.09 25.73
CA THR A 549 -11.79 10.08 26.16
C THR A 549 -11.08 10.55 24.89
N VAL A 550 -11.60 11.62 24.29
CA VAL A 550 -10.76 12.47 23.45
C VAL A 550 -9.87 13.20 24.42
N ILE A 551 -8.57 12.90 24.37
CA ILE A 551 -7.60 13.80 24.97
C ILE A 551 -7.29 14.81 23.89
N THR A 552 -7.77 16.04 24.08
CA THR A 552 -7.49 17.16 23.19
C THR A 552 -5.99 17.48 23.22
N GLU A 553 -5.47 18.16 22.20
CA GLU A 553 -4.03 18.53 22.08
C GLU A 553 -3.47 19.26 23.31
N ASP A 554 -4.33 19.84 24.15
CA ASP A 554 -3.98 20.53 25.40
C ASP A 554 -3.99 19.63 26.65
N GLY A 555 -4.15 18.31 26.49
CA GLY A 555 -4.16 17.35 27.59
C GLY A 555 -5.44 17.36 28.44
N ALA A 556 -6.49 18.07 28.02
CA ALA A 556 -7.75 18.09 28.74
C ALA A 556 -8.55 16.79 28.52
N ILE A 557 -8.96 16.17 29.63
CA ILE A 557 -9.91 15.05 29.63
C ILE A 557 -11.31 15.64 29.44
N VAL A 558 -11.81 15.64 28.21
CA VAL A 558 -13.19 16.10 27.96
C VAL A 558 -14.14 14.90 28.06
N SER A 559 -15.01 14.92 29.08
CA SER A 559 -16.20 14.06 29.11
C SER A 559 -17.15 14.57 28.04
N THR A 560 -17.27 13.83 26.95
CA THR A 560 -18.01 14.29 25.80
C THR A 560 -19.32 13.52 25.64
N SER A 561 -20.34 13.95 26.38
CA SER A 561 -21.74 13.50 26.24
C SER A 561 -22.39 13.80 24.88
N LYS A 562 -21.60 14.13 23.85
CA LYS A 562 -22.06 14.51 22.51
C LYS A 562 -21.47 13.68 21.38
N PHE A 563 -20.54 12.76 21.64
CA PHE A 563 -20.00 11.88 20.59
C PHE A 563 -20.78 10.58 20.59
N GLY A 564 -21.62 10.40 19.57
CA GLY A 564 -22.29 9.13 19.33
C GLY A 564 -21.27 8.01 19.10
N ASN A 565 -21.11 7.13 20.09
CA ASN A 565 -20.76 5.71 20.00
C ASN A 565 -19.48 5.23 19.26
N LYS A 566 -18.45 6.02 18.92
CA LYS A 566 -17.33 5.45 18.11
C LYS A 566 -15.88 5.85 18.42
N GLN A 567 -15.55 6.62 19.45
CA GLN A 567 -14.14 6.97 19.72
C GLN A 567 -13.68 6.48 21.09
N THR A 568 -12.58 5.74 21.15
CA THR A 568 -11.79 5.35 22.32
C THR A 568 -10.30 5.48 21.93
N SER A 569 -9.37 5.50 22.88
CA SER A 569 -7.92 5.60 22.61
C SER A 569 -7.30 4.41 21.84
N GLY A 570 -8.11 3.50 21.30
CA GLY A 570 -7.63 2.29 20.64
C GLY A 570 -8.39 1.81 19.40
N ASN A 571 -9.31 2.62 18.84
CA ASN A 571 -10.13 2.21 17.69
C ASN A 571 -10.19 3.22 16.54
N ASP A 572 -9.29 4.20 16.50
CA ASP A 572 -9.13 5.14 15.38
C ASP A 572 -7.72 5.04 14.79
N PHE A 573 -7.61 5.29 13.49
CA PHE A 573 -6.33 5.28 12.78
C PHE A 573 -5.54 6.56 13.07
N THR A 574 -4.22 6.45 13.18
CA THR A 574 -3.35 7.63 13.11
C THR A 574 -3.39 8.22 11.70
N ASP A 575 -3.00 9.48 11.53
CA ASP A 575 -2.90 10.10 10.21
C ASP A 575 -1.92 9.32 9.31
N LYS A 576 -0.83 8.83 9.91
CA LYS A 576 0.13 7.93 9.24
C LYS A 576 -0.52 6.65 8.71
N ALA A 577 -1.34 5.99 9.53
CA ALA A 577 -2.03 4.76 9.14
C ALA A 577 -3.09 5.03 8.07
N TYR A 578 -3.81 6.15 8.17
CA TYR A 578 -4.76 6.59 7.15
C TYR A 578 -4.09 6.86 5.80
N GLU A 579 -2.99 7.63 5.77
CA GLU A 579 -2.27 7.89 4.52
C GLU A 579 -1.68 6.61 3.93
N LYS A 580 -1.16 5.70 4.76
CA LYS A 580 -0.70 4.37 4.31
C LYS A 580 -1.82 3.57 3.63
N LEU A 581 -3.02 3.54 4.23
CA LEU A 581 -4.19 2.88 3.64
C LEU A 581 -4.70 3.61 2.39
N TYR A 582 -4.60 4.94 2.35
CA TYR A 582 -4.98 5.72 1.18
C TYR A 582 -4.07 5.45 -0.01
N GLU A 583 -2.75 5.43 0.19
CA GLU A 583 -1.80 5.11 -0.88
C GLU A 583 -1.98 3.66 -1.40
N TYR A 584 -2.31 2.72 -0.52
CA TYR A 584 -2.74 1.37 -0.90
C TYR A 584 -3.94 1.39 -1.86
N VAL A 585 -5.00 2.11 -1.50
CA VAL A 585 -6.22 2.25 -2.31
C VAL A 585 -5.94 3.00 -3.63
N LYS A 586 -5.11 4.04 -3.59
CA LYS A 586 -4.70 4.85 -4.75
C LYS A 586 -3.85 4.07 -5.75
N ALA A 587 -3.11 3.07 -5.29
CA ALA A 587 -2.43 2.10 -6.14
C ALA A 587 -3.39 1.07 -6.80
N GLY A 588 -4.71 1.20 -6.59
CA GLY A 588 -5.73 0.33 -7.19
C GLY A 588 -5.93 -1.00 -6.49
N LEU A 589 -5.44 -1.12 -5.24
CA LEU A 589 -5.42 -2.37 -4.50
C LEU A 589 -6.75 -2.62 -3.76
N PRO A 590 -7.15 -3.89 -3.59
CA PRO A 590 -8.49 -4.22 -3.14
C PRO A 590 -8.70 -3.98 -1.64
N LEU A 591 -9.78 -3.26 -1.30
CA LEU A 591 -10.17 -2.99 0.08
C LEU A 591 -11.64 -3.39 0.33
N LEU A 592 -11.88 -4.17 1.38
CA LEU A 592 -13.19 -4.62 1.84
C LEU A 592 -13.56 -3.95 3.17
N GLU A 593 -14.67 -3.21 3.18
CA GLU A 593 -15.23 -2.61 4.38
C GLU A 593 -16.42 -3.43 4.91
N MET A 594 -16.42 -3.79 6.18
CA MET A 594 -17.60 -4.41 6.80
C MET A 594 -18.73 -3.40 6.97
N SER A 595 -19.98 -3.86 6.81
CA SER A 595 -21.12 -2.96 6.62
C SER A 595 -21.39 -2.07 7.84
N ASP A 596 -21.15 -2.58 9.05
CA ASP A 596 -21.39 -1.87 10.31
C ASP A 596 -20.33 -0.80 10.65
N VAL A 597 -19.19 -0.75 9.94
CA VAL A 597 -18.14 0.25 10.21
C VAL A 597 -18.71 1.64 9.94
N TYR A 598 -19.47 1.77 8.84
CA TYR A 598 -19.92 3.05 8.26
C TYR A 598 -21.44 3.23 8.21
N ASN A 599 -22.22 2.14 8.31
CA ASN A 599 -23.69 2.21 8.29
C ASN A 599 -24.27 2.57 9.66
N ALA A 600 -24.18 3.84 10.03
CA ALA A 600 -25.25 4.41 10.86
C ALA A 600 -26.38 4.81 9.92
N GLY A 601 -27.60 4.35 10.20
CA GLY A 601 -28.77 4.52 9.34
C GLY A 601 -29.04 5.96 8.87
N SER A 602 -30.00 6.08 7.94
CA SER A 602 -30.44 7.31 7.25
C SER A 602 -30.84 8.51 8.13
N THR A 603 -30.69 8.45 9.45
CA THR A 603 -31.03 9.48 10.42
C THR A 603 -29.84 10.29 10.93
N ILE A 604 -28.60 9.97 10.52
CA ILE A 604 -27.45 10.85 10.81
C ILE A 604 -27.39 11.97 9.77
N ASP A 605 -27.64 13.19 10.26
CA ASP A 605 -27.51 14.43 9.50
C ASP A 605 -26.09 14.58 8.93
N ARG A 606 -25.92 14.24 7.64
CA ARG A 606 -24.65 14.29 6.89
C ARG A 606 -24.07 15.71 6.78
N THR A 607 -24.84 16.73 7.16
CA THR A 607 -24.44 18.15 7.06
C THR A 607 -23.97 18.75 8.38
N LYS A 608 -24.00 17.99 9.50
CA LYS A 608 -23.70 18.51 10.85
C LYS A 608 -22.59 17.80 11.62
N ARG A 609 -21.60 17.20 10.97
CA ARG A 609 -20.51 16.53 11.68
C ARG A 609 -19.25 17.38 11.80
N ASP A 610 -18.99 17.80 13.03
CA ASP A 610 -17.67 18.03 13.64
C ASP A 610 -16.87 16.70 13.78
N GLY A 611 -17.08 15.78 12.84
CA GLY A 611 -16.49 14.43 12.76
C GLY A 611 -15.57 14.31 11.55
N SER A 612 -15.02 15.44 11.11
CA SER A 612 -13.96 15.56 10.10
C SER A 612 -12.63 14.98 10.56
N ASP A 613 -12.46 14.81 11.87
CA ASP A 613 -11.13 14.61 12.46
C ASP A 613 -10.80 13.13 12.70
N SER A 614 -11.77 12.21 12.56
CA SER A 614 -11.56 10.79 12.80
C SER A 614 -11.25 10.03 11.51
N ASN A 615 -10.11 9.36 11.49
CA ASN A 615 -9.53 8.73 10.31
C ASN A 615 -10.27 7.46 9.90
N ILE A 616 -10.84 6.71 10.85
CA ILE A 616 -11.68 5.55 10.52
C ILE A 616 -12.84 5.96 9.63
N TYR A 617 -13.48 7.12 9.81
CA TYR A 617 -14.54 7.60 8.93
C TYR A 617 -14.04 8.07 7.56
N LYS A 618 -12.85 8.69 7.51
CA LYS A 618 -12.19 9.06 6.25
C LYS A 618 -11.90 7.82 5.40
N MET A 619 -11.71 6.65 6.04
CA MET A 619 -11.55 5.35 5.37
C MET A 619 -12.81 4.76 4.77
N SER A 620 -13.99 5.40 4.87
CA SER A 620 -15.18 4.89 4.17
C SER A 620 -15.05 4.99 2.65
N ARG A 621 -15.63 4.02 1.92
CA ARG A 621 -15.57 3.96 0.45
C ARG A 621 -15.95 5.28 -0.21
N VAL A 622 -16.97 5.95 0.34
CA VAL A 622 -17.45 7.25 -0.17
C VAL A 622 -16.35 8.31 -0.05
N LYS A 623 -15.69 8.41 1.11
CA LYS A 623 -14.65 9.41 1.37
C LYS A 623 -13.36 9.13 0.60
N LEU A 624 -12.96 7.86 0.51
CA LEU A 624 -11.84 7.45 -0.32
C LEU A 624 -12.07 7.76 -1.79
N ASN A 625 -13.26 7.45 -2.32
CA ASN A 625 -13.63 7.79 -3.70
C ASN A 625 -13.69 9.30 -3.94
N GLU A 626 -14.19 10.10 -2.98
CA GLU A 626 -14.15 11.57 -3.06
C GLU A 626 -12.71 12.08 -3.21
N ARG A 627 -11.76 11.54 -2.44
CA ARG A 627 -10.34 11.94 -2.52
C ARG A 627 -9.68 11.48 -3.81
N LEU A 628 -9.87 10.21 -4.21
CA LEU A 628 -9.37 9.68 -5.48
C LEU A 628 -9.85 10.54 -6.67
N ASN A 629 -11.14 10.86 -6.73
CA ASN A 629 -11.71 11.71 -7.77
C ASN A 629 -11.11 13.11 -7.79
N ALA A 630 -10.83 13.69 -6.62
CA ALA A 630 -10.16 15.00 -6.52
C ALA A 630 -8.71 14.97 -7.04
N GLU A 631 -8.04 13.83 -6.97
CA GLU A 631 -6.70 13.58 -7.53
C GLU A 631 -6.74 13.08 -9.00
N GLY A 632 -7.90 13.09 -9.66
CA GLY A 632 -8.05 12.64 -11.05
C GLY A 632 -8.03 11.11 -11.23
N LYS A 633 -8.18 10.34 -10.15
CA LYS A 633 -8.26 8.87 -10.15
C LYS A 633 -9.73 8.46 -10.07
N ALA A 634 -10.33 8.11 -11.21
CA ALA A 634 -11.77 7.84 -11.28
C ALA A 634 -12.17 6.40 -10.84
N SER A 635 -11.23 5.46 -10.82
CA SER A 635 -11.49 4.05 -10.52
C SER A 635 -10.96 3.62 -9.16
N SER A 636 -11.77 2.88 -8.39
CA SER A 636 -11.34 2.27 -7.13
C SER A 636 -11.73 0.79 -7.03
N ASN A 637 -10.84 0.01 -6.43
CA ASN A 637 -11.02 -1.40 -6.14
C ASN A 637 -11.51 -1.56 -4.68
N ILE A 638 -12.57 -0.82 -4.31
CA ILE A 638 -13.08 -0.77 -2.94
C ILE A 638 -14.50 -1.32 -2.94
N THR A 639 -14.79 -2.23 -2.01
CA THR A 639 -16.14 -2.74 -1.80
C THR A 639 -16.53 -2.69 -0.33
N SER A 640 -17.81 -2.91 -0.07
CA SER A 640 -18.30 -3.10 1.28
C SER A 640 -19.20 -4.32 1.34
N GLU A 641 -19.31 -4.95 2.50
CA GLU A 641 -20.33 -5.96 2.76
C GLU A 641 -21.74 -5.43 2.42
N ALA A 642 -22.55 -6.29 1.80
CA ALA A 642 -23.92 -5.98 1.41
C ALA A 642 -24.86 -6.11 2.62
N SER A 643 -25.50 -5.00 3.00
CA SER A 643 -26.52 -4.97 4.04
C SER A 643 -27.88 -5.42 3.49
N ASP A 644 -28.06 -6.71 3.19
CA ASP A 644 -29.40 -7.26 2.90
C ASP A 644 -29.93 -7.95 4.17
N SER A 645 -30.92 -7.33 4.81
CA SER A 645 -31.53 -7.81 6.07
C SER A 645 -32.17 -9.19 5.98
N THR A 646 -32.21 -9.79 4.78
CA THR A 646 -32.78 -11.12 4.52
C THR A 646 -31.76 -12.20 4.18
N ALA A 647 -30.47 -11.86 3.99
CA ALA A 647 -29.42 -12.82 3.65
C ALA A 647 -28.76 -13.37 4.93
N SER A 648 -28.73 -14.70 5.06
CA SER A 648 -27.93 -15.41 6.08
C SER A 648 -26.45 -15.50 5.73
N ASP A 649 -26.10 -15.20 4.47
CA ASP A 649 -24.80 -15.51 3.87
C ASP A 649 -24.05 -14.22 3.50
N PHE A 650 -22.72 -14.26 3.62
CA PHE A 650 -21.82 -13.13 3.32
C PHE A 650 -21.86 -12.76 1.84
N LYS A 651 -22.07 -11.46 1.55
CA LYS A 651 -22.15 -10.91 0.19
C LYS A 651 -21.49 -9.53 0.13
N VAL A 652 -21.07 -9.09 -1.06
CA VAL A 652 -20.39 -7.81 -1.29
C VAL A 652 -21.19 -6.90 -2.23
N LYS A 653 -21.01 -5.58 -2.14
CA LYS A 653 -21.71 -4.64 -3.05
C LYS A 653 -21.09 -4.58 -4.45
N LYS A 654 -19.84 -4.98 -4.57
CA LYS A 654 -19.02 -5.04 -5.80
C LYS A 654 -17.95 -6.12 -5.62
N MET A 655 -17.68 -6.91 -6.65
CA MET A 655 -16.54 -7.85 -6.65
C MET A 655 -15.22 -7.08 -6.77
N LEU A 656 -14.19 -7.55 -6.07
CA LEU A 656 -12.85 -6.97 -6.16
C LEU A 656 -12.05 -7.66 -7.25
N THR A 657 -11.20 -6.90 -7.94
CA THR A 657 -10.21 -7.47 -8.86
C THR A 657 -8.93 -7.81 -8.11
N TYR A 658 -8.31 -8.94 -8.43
CA TYR A 658 -6.95 -9.21 -7.99
C TYR A 658 -5.95 -8.35 -8.78
N PRO A 659 -4.99 -7.67 -8.13
CA PRO A 659 -4.12 -6.72 -8.79
C PRO A 659 -3.08 -7.41 -9.71
N SER A 660 -2.99 -6.98 -10.96
CA SER A 660 -1.97 -7.46 -11.91
C SER A 660 -0.69 -6.64 -11.82
N ARG A 661 0.19 -7.00 -10.88
CA ARG A 661 1.44 -6.29 -10.60
C ARG A 661 2.64 -6.96 -11.29
N PRO A 662 3.71 -6.21 -11.63
CA PRO A 662 4.97 -6.84 -12.07
C PRO A 662 5.52 -7.73 -10.95
N ARG A 663 5.53 -9.05 -11.11
CA ARG A 663 6.05 -9.97 -10.08
C ARG A 663 7.53 -10.24 -10.32
N PHE A 664 8.33 -10.17 -9.28
CA PHE A 664 9.76 -10.48 -9.31
C PHE A 664 10.19 -11.03 -7.95
N THR A 665 11.29 -11.77 -7.91
CA THR A 665 11.91 -12.25 -6.68
C THR A 665 13.29 -11.60 -6.51
N ILE A 666 13.66 -11.22 -5.28
CA ILE A 666 15.02 -10.79 -4.96
C ILE A 666 15.98 -11.98 -5.00
N VAL A 667 16.99 -11.93 -5.85
CA VAL A 667 18.05 -12.95 -5.98
C VAL A 667 19.26 -12.61 -5.12
N SER A 668 19.64 -11.33 -5.11
CA SER A 668 20.83 -10.84 -4.42
C SER A 668 20.62 -9.42 -3.89
N PRO A 669 21.21 -9.04 -2.74
CA PRO A 669 21.80 -9.95 -1.76
C PRO A 669 20.69 -10.84 -1.19
N ALA A 670 21.00 -12.11 -1.01
CA ALA A 670 20.04 -13.04 -0.45
C ALA A 670 19.83 -12.71 1.04
N ALA A 671 18.59 -12.89 1.52
CA ALA A 671 18.19 -12.54 2.89
C ALA A 671 19.21 -13.05 3.93
N TYR A 672 19.52 -12.19 4.91
CA TYR A 672 20.37 -12.57 6.02
C TYR A 672 19.64 -13.60 6.90
N ASP A 673 20.28 -14.73 7.17
CA ASP A 673 19.66 -15.84 7.90
C ASP A 673 20.69 -16.63 8.72
N TYR A 674 20.42 -16.76 10.02
CA TYR A 674 21.25 -17.51 10.96
C TYR A 674 21.13 -19.02 10.80
N ASP A 675 19.97 -19.52 10.38
CA ASP A 675 19.71 -20.96 10.29
C ASP A 675 20.57 -21.62 9.21
N THR A 676 20.93 -20.85 8.18
CA THR A 676 21.85 -21.24 7.10
C THR A 676 23.32 -20.90 7.38
N ASN A 677 23.66 -20.41 8.59
CA ASN A 677 25.01 -19.93 8.96
C ASN A 677 25.59 -18.89 7.98
N ARG A 678 24.74 -18.04 7.38
CA ARG A 678 25.24 -17.00 6.48
C ARG A 678 26.00 -15.95 7.28
N ALA A 679 27.29 -15.86 7.03
CA ALA A 679 28.12 -14.81 7.61
C ALA A 679 27.76 -13.43 7.01
N PRO A 680 27.94 -12.34 7.78
CA PRO A 680 27.91 -10.99 7.23
C PRO A 680 28.86 -10.86 6.03
N GLN A 681 28.44 -10.11 5.03
CA GLN A 681 29.14 -9.94 3.75
C GLN A 681 30.10 -8.75 3.80
N ASP A 682 31.06 -8.73 2.87
CA ASP A 682 31.90 -7.55 2.63
C ASP A 682 31.13 -6.52 1.81
N VAL A 683 31.24 -5.23 2.17
CA VAL A 683 30.51 -4.13 1.50
C VAL A 683 30.72 -4.14 -0.03
N ASN A 684 31.93 -4.47 -0.49
CA ASN A 684 32.30 -4.49 -1.90
C ASN A 684 31.60 -5.60 -2.72
N SER A 685 31.07 -6.64 -2.08
CA SER A 685 30.38 -7.75 -2.75
C SER A 685 28.88 -7.54 -2.95
N ILE A 686 28.28 -6.52 -2.33
CA ILE A 686 26.83 -6.30 -2.40
C ILE A 686 26.40 -5.92 -3.82
N ARG A 687 25.46 -6.69 -4.38
CA ARG A 687 24.81 -6.44 -5.66
C ARG A 687 23.33 -6.73 -5.52
N PHE A 688 22.50 -5.80 -5.97
CA PHE A 688 21.04 -5.94 -5.95
C PHE A 688 20.56 -6.51 -7.27
N THR A 689 20.04 -7.73 -7.26
CA THR A 689 19.57 -8.43 -8.46
C THR A 689 18.19 -8.99 -8.21
N ILE A 690 17.28 -8.75 -9.15
CA ILE A 690 15.93 -9.31 -9.17
C ILE A 690 15.83 -10.35 -10.28
N ARG A 691 14.94 -11.32 -10.12
CA ARG A 691 14.49 -12.22 -11.18
C ARG A 691 13.02 -11.96 -11.46
N ALA A 692 12.67 -11.65 -12.69
CA ALA A 692 11.30 -11.39 -13.07
C ALA A 692 10.49 -12.71 -13.02
N ASP A 693 9.41 -12.76 -12.23
CA ASP A 693 8.49 -13.89 -12.17
C ASP A 693 7.39 -13.72 -13.24
N SER A 694 7.02 -12.47 -13.55
CA SER A 694 6.23 -12.09 -14.72
C SER A 694 7.01 -11.14 -15.63
N LYS A 695 6.55 -10.95 -16.88
CA LYS A 695 7.21 -10.02 -17.82
C LYS A 695 7.17 -8.58 -17.31
N ILE A 696 8.32 -7.92 -17.25
CA ILE A 696 8.47 -6.50 -16.88
C ILE A 696 8.86 -5.70 -18.13
N PRO A 697 7.97 -4.86 -18.71
CA PRO A 697 8.24 -4.11 -19.94
C PRO A 697 9.34 -3.05 -19.79
N ALA A 698 9.93 -2.65 -20.93
CA ALA A 698 10.78 -1.45 -21.00
C ALA A 698 9.97 -0.20 -20.62
N GLY A 699 10.60 0.76 -19.93
CA GLY A 699 9.94 1.94 -19.38
C GLY A 699 9.20 1.71 -18.06
N SER A 700 9.24 0.49 -17.49
CA SER A 700 8.92 0.29 -16.07
C SER A 700 9.94 1.03 -15.20
N HIS A 701 9.52 1.53 -14.04
CA HIS A 701 10.36 2.32 -13.15
C HIS A 701 10.83 1.48 -11.96
N ILE A 702 12.13 1.50 -11.63
CA ILE A 702 12.71 0.87 -10.44
C ILE A 702 13.11 1.91 -9.40
N LYS A 703 12.80 1.61 -8.14
CA LYS A 703 13.41 2.26 -6.97
C LYS A 703 14.00 1.24 -6.02
N LEU A 704 15.19 1.51 -5.49
CA LEU A 704 15.85 0.73 -4.44
C LEU A 704 16.01 1.59 -3.19
N TYR A 705 15.47 1.11 -2.07
CA TYR A 705 15.58 1.70 -0.75
C TYR A 705 16.46 0.84 0.15
N ILE A 706 17.32 1.45 0.98
CA ILE A 706 18.05 0.78 2.06
C ILE A 706 17.77 1.55 3.36
N ASP A 707 17.24 0.84 4.36
CA ASP A 707 17.01 1.33 5.72
C ASP A 707 18.38 1.46 6.42
N SER A 708 18.99 2.63 6.25
CA SER A 708 20.32 2.96 6.78
C SER A 708 20.30 3.41 8.24
N ASN A 709 19.13 3.81 8.76
CA ASN A 709 18.96 4.32 10.11
C ASN A 709 18.36 3.27 11.07
N ALA A 710 18.11 2.05 10.58
CA ALA A 710 17.60 0.90 11.32
C ALA A 710 16.33 1.22 12.12
N ASP A 711 15.41 1.97 11.51
CA ASP A 711 14.08 2.27 12.05
C ASP A 711 12.95 1.47 11.37
N ALA A 712 13.27 0.63 10.38
CA ALA A 712 12.34 -0.17 9.58
C ALA A 712 11.29 0.62 8.79
N LEU A 713 11.51 1.92 8.59
CA LEU A 713 10.74 2.80 7.72
C LEU A 713 11.59 3.18 6.50
N TYR A 714 10.94 3.58 5.42
CA TYR A 714 11.63 4.11 4.23
C TYR A 714 11.14 5.51 3.91
N ASN A 715 12.08 6.38 3.61
CA ASN A 715 11.90 7.77 3.25
C ASN A 715 12.06 7.94 1.74
N GLU A 716 11.10 8.58 1.10
CA GLU A 716 11.14 8.84 -0.36
C GLU A 716 12.06 10.01 -0.73
N VAL A 717 12.31 10.91 0.22
CA VAL A 717 13.17 12.07 0.01
C VAL A 717 14.51 11.81 0.68
N SER A 718 15.61 12.08 -0.03
CA SER A 718 16.94 12.11 0.56
C SER A 718 17.02 13.26 1.55
N VAL A 719 16.53 13.06 2.77
CA VAL A 719 16.68 14.04 3.82
C VAL A 719 18.11 13.89 4.32
N ARG A 720 18.95 14.84 3.91
CA ARG A 720 20.16 15.18 4.66
C ARG A 720 21.10 13.98 4.86
N GLY A 721 21.85 13.58 3.84
CA GLY A 721 23.02 12.67 3.94
C GLY A 721 22.73 11.22 4.32
N LYS A 722 21.55 10.91 4.86
CA LYS A 722 21.02 9.56 5.01
C LYS A 722 20.17 9.23 3.80
N ARG A 723 20.84 8.82 2.71
CA ARG A 723 20.12 8.35 1.52
C ARG A 723 19.46 7.04 1.88
N GLU A 724 18.14 6.98 1.87
CA GLU A 724 17.45 5.69 1.86
C GLU A 724 17.19 5.26 0.42
N VAL A 725 16.96 6.18 -0.52
CA VAL A 725 16.90 5.86 -1.96
C VAL A 725 18.32 5.74 -2.55
N PHE A 726 18.68 4.53 -2.97
CA PHE A 726 19.98 4.20 -3.58
C PHE A 726 19.92 4.07 -5.12
N ALA A 727 18.74 3.80 -5.67
CA ALA A 727 18.50 3.77 -7.10
C ALA A 727 17.09 4.28 -7.42
N ASP A 728 16.97 5.04 -8.49
CA ASP A 728 15.72 5.62 -8.99
C ASP A 728 15.92 5.89 -10.49
N TYR A 729 15.35 5.03 -11.36
CA TYR A 729 15.45 5.16 -12.81
C TYR A 729 14.44 4.26 -13.57
N ASP A 730 14.25 4.53 -14.86
CA ASP A 730 13.46 3.70 -15.77
C ASP A 730 14.27 2.55 -16.38
N ILE A 731 13.71 1.34 -16.41
CA ILE A 731 14.32 0.16 -17.02
C ILE A 731 14.42 0.39 -18.53
N PRO A 732 15.63 0.30 -19.12
CA PRO A 732 15.83 0.60 -20.53
C PRO A 732 15.22 -0.48 -21.47
N ASP A 733 15.24 -1.74 -21.05
CA ASP A 733 14.84 -2.89 -21.86
C ASP A 733 13.85 -3.82 -21.11
N THR A 734 13.05 -4.59 -21.87
CA THR A 734 12.09 -5.54 -21.28
C THR A 734 12.81 -6.71 -20.59
N ILE A 735 12.42 -7.04 -19.36
CA ILE A 735 12.86 -8.22 -18.61
C ILE A 735 11.82 -9.32 -18.78
N ASN A 736 12.19 -10.43 -19.41
CA ASN A 736 11.31 -11.58 -19.60
C ASN A 736 11.17 -12.40 -18.31
N SER A 737 10.03 -13.08 -18.14
CA SER A 737 9.84 -14.03 -17.02
C SER A 737 10.99 -15.05 -16.98
N GLY A 738 11.48 -15.35 -15.77
CA GLY A 738 12.64 -16.17 -15.47
C GLY A 738 14.00 -15.47 -15.63
N SER A 739 14.07 -14.25 -16.18
CA SER A 739 15.33 -13.53 -16.40
C SER A 739 15.75 -12.69 -15.19
N GLU A 740 17.05 -12.57 -14.97
CA GLU A 740 17.62 -11.73 -13.91
C GLU A 740 18.00 -10.34 -14.42
N TYR A 741 17.93 -9.35 -13.52
CA TYR A 741 18.30 -7.97 -13.77
C TYR A 741 18.99 -7.38 -12.54
N THR A 742 20.22 -6.88 -12.72
CA THR A 742 21.00 -6.22 -11.65
C THR A 742 20.77 -4.72 -11.67
N ILE A 743 20.40 -4.17 -10.51
CA ILE A 743 20.08 -2.76 -10.34
C ILE A 743 21.37 -1.94 -10.34
N THR A 744 21.40 -0.86 -11.12
CA THR A 744 22.48 0.13 -11.10
C THR A 744 22.28 1.09 -9.93
N LEU A 745 23.33 1.31 -9.12
CA LEU A 745 23.29 2.22 -7.98
C LEU A 745 23.65 3.64 -8.39
N ASN A 746 22.89 4.64 -7.91
CA ASN A 746 23.15 6.07 -8.10
C ASN A 746 24.11 6.63 -7.02
N GLY A 747 25.04 5.81 -6.52
CA GLY A 747 26.00 6.13 -5.46
C GLY A 747 26.74 4.89 -4.95
N ALA A 748 27.84 5.08 -4.23
CA ALA A 748 28.57 3.99 -3.56
C ALA A 748 27.99 3.74 -2.16
N ILE A 749 27.88 2.47 -1.76
CA ILE A 749 27.59 2.10 -0.35
C ILE A 749 28.82 2.51 0.48
N PRO A 750 28.67 3.27 1.59
CA PRO A 750 29.81 3.71 2.40
C PRO A 750 30.64 2.53 2.93
N GLU A 751 31.97 2.62 2.82
CA GLU A 751 32.88 1.50 3.08
C GLU A 751 32.87 1.03 4.55
N LYS A 752 32.49 1.93 5.47
CA LYS A 752 32.45 1.67 6.91
C LYS A 752 31.10 1.17 7.42
N TRP A 753 30.09 1.04 6.55
CA TRP A 753 28.81 0.44 6.94
C TRP A 753 29.00 -1.00 7.42
N PHE A 754 28.32 -1.34 8.51
CA PHE A 754 28.34 -2.66 9.14
C PHE A 754 26.99 -2.89 9.83
N GLY A 755 26.68 -4.13 10.19
CA GLY A 755 25.43 -4.46 10.86
C GLY A 755 24.35 -4.87 9.87
N TYR A 756 23.10 -4.83 10.30
CA TYR A 756 21.98 -5.35 9.53
C TYR A 756 21.24 -4.21 8.83
N PHE A 757 20.94 -4.41 7.55
CA PHE A 757 20.24 -3.46 6.70
C PHE A 757 19.02 -4.12 6.10
N LYS A 758 17.86 -3.52 6.31
CA LYS A 758 16.64 -3.86 5.59
C LYS A 758 16.65 -3.07 4.27
N PHE A 759 16.13 -3.64 3.19
CA PHE A 759 16.02 -2.94 1.92
C PHE A 759 14.74 -3.31 1.20
N LYS A 760 14.27 -2.41 0.34
CA LYS A 760 13.07 -2.56 -0.49
C LYS A 760 13.42 -2.28 -1.94
N ILE A 761 12.94 -3.11 -2.86
CA ILE A 761 12.97 -2.83 -4.29
C ILE A 761 11.53 -2.66 -4.74
N GLU A 762 11.22 -1.54 -5.40
CA GLU A 762 9.94 -1.26 -6.04
C GLU A 762 10.10 -1.33 -7.56
N VAL A 763 9.12 -1.95 -8.22
CA VAL A 763 8.97 -1.94 -9.68
C VAL A 763 7.58 -1.43 -10.00
N THR A 764 7.49 -0.28 -10.67
CA THR A 764 6.24 0.31 -11.11
C THR A 764 6.04 0.12 -12.61
N ARG A 765 4.83 -0.31 -12.99
CA ARG A 765 4.38 -0.47 -14.37
C ARG A 765 2.95 0.04 -14.51
N ALA A 766 2.73 0.99 -15.43
CA ALA A 766 1.38 1.49 -15.76
C ALA A 766 0.52 1.89 -14.53
N GLY A 767 1.17 2.42 -13.48
CA GLY A 767 0.51 2.82 -12.24
C GLY A 767 0.34 1.72 -11.18
N PHE A 768 0.70 0.47 -11.48
CA PHE A 768 0.78 -0.62 -10.51
C PHE A 768 2.22 -0.81 -10.04
N THR A 769 2.42 -0.82 -8.72
CA THR A 769 3.73 -1.05 -8.09
C THR A 769 3.73 -2.39 -7.41
N GLU A 770 4.74 -3.19 -7.67
CA GLU A 770 5.14 -4.29 -6.78
C GLU A 770 6.38 -3.85 -6.01
N ALA A 771 6.48 -4.24 -4.74
CA ALA A 771 7.75 -4.19 -4.07
C ALA A 771 8.06 -5.50 -3.37
N GLN A 772 9.35 -5.74 -3.16
CA GLN A 772 9.81 -6.79 -2.27
C GLN A 772 10.79 -6.20 -1.27
N GLU A 773 10.66 -6.62 -0.02
CA GLU A 773 11.62 -6.34 1.02
C GLU A 773 12.54 -7.53 1.24
N SER A 774 13.80 -7.26 1.56
CA SER A 774 14.73 -8.27 2.03
C SER A 774 15.77 -7.62 2.94
N SER A 775 16.81 -8.36 3.30
CA SER A 775 17.84 -7.89 4.21
C SER A 775 19.22 -8.43 3.86
N PHE A 776 20.24 -7.74 4.34
CA PHE A 776 21.61 -8.22 4.34
C PHE A 776 22.32 -7.73 5.59
N ALA A 777 23.41 -8.41 5.97
CA ALA A 777 24.28 -7.95 7.03
C ALA A 777 25.69 -7.71 6.48
N LEU A 778 26.31 -6.62 6.93
CA LEU A 778 27.67 -6.24 6.58
C LEU A 778 28.62 -6.49 7.76
N LYS A 779 29.77 -7.06 7.44
CA LYS A 779 30.81 -7.35 8.43
C LYS A 779 31.47 -6.05 8.91
N ALA A 780 31.68 -5.94 10.22
CA ALA A 780 32.51 -4.88 10.77
C ALA A 780 33.95 -4.99 10.23
N GLN A 781 34.47 -3.87 9.71
CA GLN A 781 35.82 -3.81 9.12
C GLN A 781 36.91 -3.79 10.20
N GLU A 782 36.57 -3.32 11.41
CA GLU A 782 37.48 -3.24 12.55
C GLU A 782 36.75 -3.48 13.88
N THR A 783 37.54 -3.70 14.94
CA THR A 783 37.00 -3.82 16.30
C THR A 783 36.89 -2.44 16.95
N ARG A 784 35.70 -2.05 17.39
CA ARG A 784 35.46 -0.78 18.08
C ARG A 784 35.19 -0.99 19.57
N THR A 785 35.65 -0.07 20.41
CA THR A 785 35.23 0.02 21.81
C THR A 785 34.09 1.03 21.93
N VAL A 786 32.92 0.55 22.34
CA VAL A 786 31.72 1.34 22.62
C VAL A 786 31.73 1.73 24.08
N LYS A 787 31.82 3.03 24.36
CA LYS A 787 31.78 3.56 25.73
C LYS A 787 30.32 3.73 26.16
N VAL A 788 29.92 3.01 27.20
CA VAL A 788 28.54 2.99 27.72
C VAL A 788 28.52 3.70 29.06
N LEU A 789 27.68 4.73 29.22
CA LEU A 789 27.33 5.26 30.53
C LEU A 789 25.98 4.69 30.97
N GLN A 790 25.96 3.80 31.96
CA GLN A 790 24.73 3.36 32.60
C GLN A 790 24.42 4.23 33.81
N ILE A 791 23.34 5.01 33.71
CA ILE A 791 22.77 5.78 34.80
C ILE A 791 21.66 4.96 35.45
N TYR A 792 21.82 4.61 36.73
CA TYR A 792 20.87 3.79 37.46
C TYR A 792 20.41 4.47 38.76
N ASN A 793 19.16 4.25 39.14
CA ASN A 793 18.64 4.81 40.37
C ASN A 793 19.13 3.98 41.56
N ALA A 794 19.72 4.63 42.57
CA ALA A 794 20.17 3.99 43.79
C ALA A 794 20.40 5.06 44.88
N THR A 795 20.21 4.66 46.13
CA THR A 795 20.65 5.44 47.29
C THR A 795 22.17 5.40 47.43
N ALA A 796 22.72 6.28 48.28
CA ALA A 796 24.16 6.33 48.53
C ALA A 796 24.74 5.00 49.05
N ALA A 797 23.97 4.23 49.83
CA ALA A 797 24.39 2.97 50.43
C ALA A 797 24.27 1.74 49.51
N GLU A 798 23.44 1.83 48.45
CA GLU A 798 23.19 0.74 47.52
C GLU A 798 24.37 0.53 46.54
N THR A 799 24.66 -0.73 46.21
CA THR A 799 25.67 -1.11 45.22
C THR A 799 25.01 -1.44 43.89
N TYR A 800 25.76 -1.29 42.80
CA TYR A 800 25.28 -1.59 41.45
C TYR A 800 24.70 -3.02 41.33
N GLU A 801 25.47 -4.05 41.72
CA GLU A 801 25.05 -5.46 41.64
C GLU A 801 23.82 -5.81 42.50
N GLY A 802 23.64 -5.14 43.64
CA GLY A 802 22.54 -5.40 44.57
C GLY A 802 21.22 -4.73 44.18
N THR A 803 21.26 -3.77 43.25
CA THR A 803 20.13 -2.89 42.96
C THR A 803 19.62 -3.03 41.52
N THR A 804 20.50 -3.36 40.57
CA THR A 804 20.07 -3.46 39.17
C THR A 804 19.44 -4.82 38.84
N THR A 805 18.35 -4.82 38.07
CA THR A 805 17.69 -6.01 37.52
C THR A 805 18.40 -6.59 36.30
N MET A 806 19.22 -5.78 35.63
CA MET A 806 20.18 -6.22 34.61
C MET A 806 21.56 -5.60 34.88
N ASN A 807 22.57 -6.46 34.95
CA ASN A 807 23.95 -6.07 35.19
C ASN A 807 24.74 -6.12 33.87
N LEU A 808 25.04 -4.95 33.29
CA LEU A 808 25.83 -4.83 32.05
C LEU A 808 27.32 -5.17 32.23
N LYS A 809 27.76 -5.41 33.46
CA LYS A 809 29.09 -5.97 33.80
C LYS A 809 29.01 -7.44 34.24
N GLY A 810 27.79 -8.00 34.33
CA GLY A 810 27.54 -9.36 34.76
C GLY A 810 27.93 -10.38 33.68
N SER A 811 28.20 -11.61 34.10
CA SER A 811 28.64 -12.68 33.18
C SER A 811 27.57 -13.02 32.14
N ALA A 812 26.30 -13.13 32.53
CA ALA A 812 25.21 -13.49 31.60
C ALA A 812 25.11 -12.53 30.40
N PHE A 813 25.12 -11.23 30.66
CA PHE A 813 25.14 -10.20 29.62
C PHE A 813 26.47 -10.21 28.86
N SER A 814 27.61 -10.22 29.56
CA SER A 814 28.92 -10.17 28.94
C SER A 814 29.20 -11.34 28.00
N ASP A 815 28.72 -12.54 28.35
CA ASP A 815 28.87 -13.74 27.55
C ASP A 815 27.97 -13.69 26.31
N SER A 816 26.71 -13.26 26.47
CA SER A 816 25.77 -13.06 25.35
C SER A 816 26.25 -11.97 24.39
N PHE A 817 26.79 -10.86 24.89
CA PHE A 817 27.35 -9.82 24.04
C PHE A 817 28.66 -10.28 23.37
N ARG A 818 29.55 -10.98 24.08
CA ARG A 818 30.81 -11.48 23.53
C ARG A 818 30.58 -12.51 22.42
N ALA A 819 29.57 -13.37 22.54
CA ALA A 819 29.19 -14.28 21.45
C ALA A 819 28.82 -13.49 20.17
N ALA A 820 28.08 -12.39 20.32
CA ALA A 820 27.75 -11.49 19.22
C ALA A 820 28.93 -10.61 18.74
N SER A 821 29.95 -10.37 19.57
CA SER A 821 31.07 -9.44 19.25
C SER A 821 31.88 -9.83 18.01
N SER A 822 31.94 -11.13 17.69
CA SER A 822 32.60 -11.64 16.49
C SER A 822 31.88 -11.24 15.20
N VAL A 823 30.58 -10.99 15.29
CA VAL A 823 29.68 -10.60 14.20
C VAL A 823 29.56 -9.07 14.14
N THR A 824 29.40 -8.40 15.30
CA THR A 824 29.24 -6.94 15.37
C THR A 824 30.54 -6.14 15.32
N GLY A 825 31.68 -6.76 15.63
CA GLY A 825 32.96 -6.06 15.79
C GLY A 825 32.99 -5.10 16.98
N MET A 826 32.12 -5.27 17.98
CA MET A 826 32.01 -4.36 19.13
C MET A 826 32.57 -4.94 20.43
N ARG A 827 33.20 -4.09 21.23
CA ARG A 827 33.55 -4.33 22.64
C ARG A 827 32.93 -3.26 23.50
N LEU A 828 32.38 -3.61 24.66
CA LEU A 828 31.78 -2.63 25.57
C LEU A 828 32.76 -2.21 26.66
N ASP A 829 32.80 -0.92 26.92
CA ASP A 829 33.41 -0.34 28.12
C ASP A 829 32.32 0.36 28.93
N VAL A 830 31.91 -0.25 30.04
CA VAL A 830 30.74 0.18 30.82
C VAL A 830 31.18 1.00 32.03
N THR A 831 30.77 2.27 32.06
CA THR A 831 30.82 3.14 33.23
C THR A 831 29.43 3.21 33.87
N THR A 832 29.37 3.10 35.19
CA THR A 832 28.10 3.12 35.95
C THR A 832 28.07 4.36 36.83
N MET A 833 26.94 5.06 36.86
CA MET A 833 26.75 6.28 37.64
C MET A 833 25.38 6.27 38.30
N LYS A 834 25.28 6.70 39.55
CA LYS A 834 23.98 6.84 40.21
C LYS A 834 23.29 8.11 39.73
N VAL A 835 21.96 8.10 39.66
CA VAL A 835 21.17 9.27 39.23
C VAL A 835 21.57 10.55 39.99
N TYR A 836 21.70 10.52 41.32
CA TYR A 836 22.04 11.73 42.08
C TYR A 836 23.46 12.24 41.79
N GLU A 837 24.41 11.34 41.47
CA GLU A 837 25.78 11.71 41.11
C GLU A 837 25.80 12.43 39.76
N PHE A 838 24.97 11.98 38.83
CA PHE A 838 24.75 12.66 37.56
C PHE A 838 24.08 14.03 37.75
N GLU A 839 23.03 14.09 38.58
CA GLU A 839 22.33 15.35 38.89
C GLU A 839 23.28 16.40 39.48
N ASP A 840 24.15 15.99 40.41
CA ASP A 840 25.16 16.87 41.02
C ASP A 840 26.24 17.28 40.01
N LEU A 841 26.67 16.37 39.13
CA LEU A 841 27.66 16.64 38.09
C LEU A 841 27.15 17.67 37.07
N MET A 842 25.90 17.53 36.62
CA MET A 842 25.27 18.43 35.65
C MET A 842 24.89 19.79 36.25
N ALA A 843 24.92 19.95 37.57
CA ALA A 843 24.66 21.24 38.22
C ALA A 843 25.80 22.25 38.02
N ASP A 844 27.00 21.80 37.62
CA ASP A 844 28.13 22.67 37.24
C ASP A 844 28.17 22.85 35.72
N ASP A 845 28.02 24.09 35.25
CA ASP A 845 28.04 24.45 33.83
C ASP A 845 29.30 24.00 33.08
N LYS A 846 30.41 23.74 33.78
CA LYS A 846 31.66 23.25 33.17
C LYS A 846 31.56 21.80 32.66
N ASN A 847 30.57 21.04 33.12
CA ASN A 847 30.42 19.62 32.79
C ASN A 847 29.38 19.36 31.68
N LYS A 848 28.93 20.39 30.96
CA LYS A 848 27.90 20.28 29.91
C LYS A 848 28.27 19.26 28.83
N ASP A 849 29.56 19.14 28.50
CA ASP A 849 30.04 18.23 27.47
C ASP A 849 30.45 16.85 28.02
N TYR A 850 30.20 16.56 29.30
CA TYR A 850 30.63 15.30 29.92
C TYR A 850 30.09 14.05 29.21
N LEU A 851 28.88 14.15 28.63
CA LEU A 851 28.28 13.04 27.90
C LEU A 851 28.97 12.74 26.56
N SER A 852 29.67 13.71 25.95
CA SER A 852 30.31 13.57 24.62
C SER A 852 31.37 12.48 24.54
N GLN A 853 31.92 12.04 25.68
CA GLN A 853 32.91 10.97 25.74
C GLN A 853 32.31 9.56 25.63
N TYR A 854 30.99 9.43 25.74
CA TYR A 854 30.28 8.15 25.68
C TYR A 854 29.63 7.96 24.31
N SER A 855 29.58 6.72 23.83
CA SER A 855 28.88 6.36 22.60
C SER A 855 27.37 6.20 22.82
N ILE A 856 26.97 5.80 24.03
CA ILE A 856 25.57 5.58 24.40
C ILE A 856 25.37 5.81 25.89
N VAL A 857 24.21 6.40 26.24
CA VAL A 857 23.71 6.49 27.61
C VAL A 857 22.59 5.49 27.81
N VAL A 858 22.68 4.65 28.83
CA VAL A 858 21.64 3.69 29.23
C VAL A 858 21.05 4.14 30.55
N VAL A 859 19.74 4.36 30.61
CA VAL A 859 19.05 4.83 31.81
C VAL A 859 18.17 3.71 32.36
N GLY A 860 18.43 3.30 33.61
CA GLY A 860 17.54 2.45 34.39
C GLY A 860 18.16 1.12 34.84
N PHE A 861 17.45 0.01 34.55
CA PHE A 861 17.58 -1.33 35.12
C PHE A 861 17.32 -1.42 36.61
N ARG A 862 16.31 -0.72 37.10
CA ARG A 862 15.78 -0.93 38.45
C ARG A 862 14.28 -0.81 38.41
N ASP A 863 13.60 -1.81 38.97
CA ASP A 863 12.17 -1.75 39.27
C ASP A 863 11.93 -0.73 40.38
N SER A 864 11.75 0.53 40.00
CA SER A 864 11.58 1.62 40.94
C SER A 864 10.55 2.63 40.46
N TYR A 865 9.31 2.40 40.89
CA TYR A 865 8.17 3.29 40.65
C TYR A 865 8.02 4.38 41.74
N GLY A 866 7.59 5.58 41.35
CA GLY A 866 7.17 6.67 42.26
C GLY A 866 8.29 7.64 42.71
N LYS A 867 8.05 8.42 43.78
CA LYS A 867 8.91 9.57 44.21
C LYS A 867 10.37 9.23 44.52
N ALA A 868 10.65 8.01 44.98
CA ALA A 868 12.02 7.52 45.22
C ALA A 868 12.61 6.81 44.00
N GLY A 869 11.80 6.59 42.97
CA GLY A 869 12.06 5.81 41.76
C GLY A 869 12.40 6.64 40.52
N THR A 870 11.87 7.87 40.41
CA THR A 870 12.03 8.72 39.21
C THR A 870 13.48 9.16 39.01
N PRO A 871 14.14 8.80 37.90
CA PRO A 871 15.42 9.37 37.52
C PRO A 871 15.27 10.84 37.06
N PHE A 872 16.33 11.64 37.21
CA PHE A 872 16.46 13.02 36.72
C PHE A 872 15.39 14.02 37.21
N ARG A 873 15.57 14.51 38.43
CA ARG A 873 14.72 15.48 39.13
C ARG A 873 15.17 16.93 38.96
N THR A 874 16.33 17.16 38.32
CA THR A 874 16.91 18.49 38.13
C THR A 874 16.87 18.89 36.65
N GLN A 875 16.59 20.17 36.38
CA GLN A 875 16.55 20.70 35.02
C GLN A 875 17.90 20.56 34.28
N PRO A 876 19.07 20.85 34.89
CA PRO A 876 20.35 20.71 34.19
C PRO A 876 20.64 19.28 33.71
N ALA A 877 20.25 18.27 34.48
CA ALA A 877 20.41 16.87 34.06
C ALA A 877 19.53 16.52 32.85
N ILE A 878 18.30 17.03 32.82
CA ILE A 878 17.38 16.86 31.70
C ILE A 878 17.89 17.60 30.45
N ASP A 879 18.36 18.84 30.61
CA ASP A 879 18.89 19.65 29.52
C ASP A 879 20.12 18.99 28.88
N ALA A 880 21.03 18.43 29.70
CA ALA A 880 22.19 17.70 29.21
C ALA A 880 21.79 16.44 28.41
N LEU A 881 20.80 15.68 28.89
CA LEU A 881 20.33 14.48 28.18
C LEU A 881 19.62 14.85 26.87
N ASN A 882 18.80 15.92 26.86
CA ASN A 882 18.17 16.43 25.65
C ASN A 882 19.20 16.92 24.63
N ALA A 883 20.20 17.70 25.05
CA ALA A 883 21.27 18.15 24.16
C ALA A 883 22.04 16.97 23.56
N TYR A 884 22.27 15.92 24.35
CA TYR A 884 22.93 14.70 23.89
C TYR A 884 22.09 13.94 22.83
N ILE A 885 20.76 13.83 23.04
CA ILE A 885 19.82 13.26 22.05
C ILE A 885 19.74 14.14 20.79
N ASP A 886 19.62 15.45 20.92
CA ASP A 886 19.49 16.40 19.82
C ASP A 886 20.75 16.45 18.94
N ALA A 887 21.91 16.11 19.51
CA ALA A 887 23.17 15.95 18.80
C ALA A 887 23.30 14.62 18.04
N GLY A 888 22.27 13.75 18.07
CA GLY A 888 22.23 12.47 17.36
C GLY A 888 22.85 11.29 18.11
N ASN A 889 23.27 11.49 19.37
CA ASN A 889 23.84 10.42 20.19
C ASN A 889 22.78 9.54 20.83
N SER A 890 23.03 8.25 20.96
CA SER A 890 21.98 7.31 21.37
C SER A 890 21.72 7.26 22.86
N VAL A 891 20.43 7.15 23.21
CA VAL A 891 19.95 6.92 24.58
C VAL A 891 19.00 5.73 24.63
N LEU A 892 19.28 4.79 25.53
CA LEU A 892 18.44 3.62 25.78
C LEU A 892 17.77 3.75 27.15
N PHE A 893 16.44 3.87 27.16
CA PHE A 893 15.63 3.85 28.36
C PHE A 893 15.12 2.43 28.66
N THR A 894 15.06 2.05 29.93
CA THR A 894 14.56 0.75 30.34
C THR A 894 13.25 0.87 31.15
N HIS A 895 12.77 -0.25 31.71
CA HIS A 895 11.63 -0.29 32.62
C HIS A 895 11.73 0.74 33.76
N ASP A 896 10.58 1.31 34.15
CA ASP A 896 10.38 2.28 35.24
C ASP A 896 11.29 3.52 35.23
N THR A 897 11.80 3.89 34.06
CA THR A 897 12.48 5.18 33.86
C THR A 897 11.52 6.37 33.90
N MET A 898 10.22 6.15 33.73
CA MET A 898 9.17 7.17 33.75
C MET A 898 8.20 6.89 34.91
N ALA A 899 7.95 7.87 35.77
CA ALA A 899 7.08 7.69 36.94
C ALA A 899 5.88 8.64 36.91
N TYR A 900 4.76 8.19 37.48
CA TYR A 900 3.58 9.00 37.79
C TYR A 900 3.45 9.21 39.31
N GLN A 901 3.13 10.44 39.75
CA GLN A 901 3.01 10.77 41.17
C GLN A 901 1.55 10.68 41.66
N ALA A 902 1.26 9.68 42.49
CA ALA A 902 -0.05 9.55 43.14
C ALA A 902 0.00 10.00 44.62
N SER A 903 -0.12 11.31 44.91
CA SER A 903 -0.81 11.84 46.12
C SER A 903 -0.66 13.37 46.34
N ASN A 904 -1.81 13.99 46.65
CA ASN A 904 -2.13 15.32 47.22
C ASN A 904 -2.12 16.59 46.31
N SER A 905 -3.34 16.92 45.87
CA SER A 905 -3.93 18.24 45.52
C SER A 905 -3.28 19.16 44.50
N ASP A 906 -2.01 18.97 44.13
CA ASP A 906 -1.37 19.71 43.04
C ASP A 906 -0.95 18.70 41.97
N TYR A 907 -1.65 18.70 40.83
CA TYR A 907 -1.35 17.89 39.63
C TYR A 907 -0.02 18.32 39.00
N ASN A 908 1.11 18.02 39.63
CA ASN A 908 2.41 18.21 39.01
C ASN A 908 2.94 16.85 38.56
N GLU A 909 2.86 16.59 37.26
CA GLU A 909 3.66 15.55 36.60
C GLU A 909 5.14 15.75 36.99
N PRO A 910 5.94 14.67 37.18
CA PRO A 910 7.37 14.83 37.40
C PRO A 910 8.03 15.60 36.25
N ILE A 911 9.00 16.46 36.57
CA ILE A 911 9.70 17.33 35.60
C ILE A 911 10.26 16.52 34.41
N MET A 912 10.75 15.31 34.66
CA MET A 912 11.18 14.37 33.62
C MET A 912 10.06 14.03 32.64
N THR A 913 8.88 13.66 33.14
CA THR A 913 7.71 13.33 32.33
C THR A 913 7.24 14.54 31.52
N THR A 914 7.31 15.74 32.07
CA THR A 914 6.94 16.96 31.34
C THR A 914 7.92 17.28 30.21
N ASN A 915 9.23 17.09 30.41
CA ASN A 915 10.27 17.58 29.50
C ASN A 915 10.82 16.53 28.52
N LEU A 916 10.68 15.22 28.81
CA LEU A 916 11.23 14.14 27.99
C LEU A 916 10.17 13.34 27.21
N THR A 917 8.87 13.52 27.46
CA THR A 917 7.82 12.77 26.77
C THR A 917 7.89 12.89 25.25
N GLN A 918 8.13 14.09 24.73
CA GLN A 918 8.26 14.31 23.29
C GLN A 918 9.55 13.68 22.70
N PRO A 919 10.77 13.94 23.23
CA PRO A 919 11.99 13.29 22.79
C PRO A 919 11.93 11.75 22.77
N ILE A 920 11.26 11.13 23.74
CA ILE A 920 11.15 9.67 23.84
C ILE A 920 9.93 9.07 23.12
N GLY A 921 9.15 9.86 22.37
CA GLY A 921 8.07 9.34 21.52
C GLY A 921 6.73 9.07 22.21
N MET A 922 6.44 9.75 23.31
CA MET A 922 5.14 9.70 24.00
C MET A 922 4.20 10.81 23.49
N LYS A 923 2.88 10.58 23.55
CA LYS A 923 1.85 11.51 23.03
C LYS A 923 1.78 12.84 23.80
N GLY A 924 2.29 12.89 25.02
CA GLY A 924 2.44 14.10 25.82
C GLY A 924 2.35 13.82 27.33
N PRO A 925 2.65 14.81 28.17
CA PRO A 925 2.49 14.68 29.61
C PRO A 925 1.02 14.47 29.98
N GLY A 926 0.73 13.52 30.88
CA GLY A 926 -0.63 13.22 31.33
C GLY A 926 -1.47 12.33 30.40
N ILE A 927 -0.94 11.90 29.24
CA ILE A 927 -1.61 10.94 28.34
C ILE A 927 -1.29 9.51 28.78
N PHE A 928 -2.25 8.86 29.42
CA PHE A 928 -2.06 7.57 30.08
C PHE A 928 -2.67 6.41 29.31
N THR A 929 -2.06 5.23 29.46
CA THR A 929 -2.60 3.99 28.91
C THR A 929 -3.88 3.54 29.62
N ASN A 930 -4.60 2.64 28.97
CA ASN A 930 -5.72 1.92 29.58
C ASN A 930 -5.33 1.17 30.86
N SER A 931 -4.08 0.67 30.94
CA SER A 931 -3.54 -0.02 32.12
C SER A 931 -3.48 0.92 33.33
N LEU A 932 -2.93 2.13 33.15
CA LEU A 932 -2.85 3.10 34.25
C LEU A 932 -4.23 3.66 34.63
N ILE A 933 -5.08 3.97 33.64
CA ILE A 933 -6.43 4.47 33.89
C ILE A 933 -7.21 3.45 34.74
N SER A 934 -7.11 2.15 34.43
CA SER A 934 -7.73 1.08 35.23
C SER A 934 -7.17 1.03 36.65
N LYS A 935 -5.84 1.15 36.81
CA LYS A 935 -5.15 1.16 38.11
C LYS A 935 -5.54 2.35 39.00
N VAL A 936 -5.68 3.56 38.43
CA VAL A 936 -5.92 4.80 39.18
C VAL A 936 -7.41 5.01 39.49
N SER A 937 -8.31 4.67 38.56
CA SER A 937 -9.74 4.98 38.70
C SER A 937 -10.57 3.89 39.40
N GLY A 938 -10.14 2.62 39.37
CA GLY A 938 -10.91 1.47 39.86
C GLY A 938 -12.30 1.27 39.19
N GLN A 939 -12.61 2.05 38.14
CA GLN A 939 -13.94 2.13 37.51
C GLN A 939 -13.94 1.75 36.02
N TYR A 940 -12.79 1.77 35.34
CA TYR A 940 -12.71 1.44 33.93
C TYR A 940 -12.26 -0.01 33.71
N THR A 941 -13.23 -0.82 33.28
CA THR A 941 -12.98 -2.12 32.65
C THR A 941 -13.72 -2.10 31.32
N ALA A 942 -13.09 -1.57 30.26
CA ALA A 942 -13.55 -1.82 28.88
C ALA A 942 -13.76 -3.35 28.67
N PHE A 943 -13.00 -4.12 29.43
CA PHE A 943 -13.05 -5.54 29.76
C PHE A 943 -14.24 -6.06 30.58
N ASN A 944 -15.26 -6.74 30.05
CA ASN A 944 -16.34 -7.33 30.89
C ASN A 944 -15.89 -8.28 32.03
N ASP A 945 -14.66 -8.82 31.97
CA ASP A 945 -14.15 -9.82 32.92
C ASP A 945 -12.83 -9.40 33.63
N VAL A 946 -12.46 -8.12 33.57
CA VAL A 946 -11.26 -7.65 34.27
C VAL A 946 -11.62 -7.34 35.72
N SER A 947 -11.07 -8.09 36.68
CA SER A 947 -11.29 -7.86 38.11
C SER A 947 -10.87 -6.43 38.52
N LYS A 948 -11.65 -5.78 39.41
CA LYS A 948 -11.41 -4.44 40.00
C LYS A 948 -10.13 -4.33 40.86
N SER A 949 -9.21 -5.29 40.74
CA SER A 949 -7.93 -5.27 41.44
C SER A 949 -7.08 -4.17 40.82
N GLY A 950 -6.77 -3.12 41.58
CA GLY A 950 -5.94 -1.97 41.18
C GLY A 950 -4.46 -2.30 40.92
N SER A 951 -4.18 -3.37 40.19
CA SER A 951 -2.85 -3.82 39.76
C SER A 951 -2.69 -3.65 38.25
N THR A 952 -1.49 -3.26 37.82
CA THR A 952 -1.06 -3.33 36.42
C THR A 952 -1.18 -4.77 35.91
N LYS A 953 -1.44 -4.94 34.61
CA LYS A 953 -1.55 -6.27 34.00
C LYS A 953 -0.15 -6.78 33.68
N ASP A 954 0.25 -7.83 34.38
CA ASP A 954 1.57 -8.46 34.22
C ASP A 954 1.51 -9.59 33.17
N THR A 955 2.63 -9.83 32.49
CA THR A 955 2.83 -10.92 31.54
C THR A 955 4.30 -11.38 31.53
N THR A 956 4.53 -12.57 30.99
CA THR A 956 5.85 -13.18 30.72
C THR A 956 6.05 -13.47 29.22
N ARG A 957 5.27 -12.84 28.35
CA ARG A 957 5.31 -13.07 26.90
C ARG A 957 5.30 -11.78 26.11
N VAL A 958 6.03 -11.76 24.99
CA VAL A 958 6.06 -10.65 24.02
C VAL A 958 5.92 -11.18 22.60
N ASN A 959 5.30 -10.39 21.72
CA ASN A 959 5.03 -10.73 20.33
C ASN A 959 5.60 -9.66 19.40
N LYS A 960 6.29 -10.09 18.34
CA LYS A 960 6.90 -9.24 17.30
C LYS A 960 5.82 -8.53 16.51
N LEU A 961 5.93 -7.21 16.39
CA LEU A 961 5.05 -6.40 15.55
C LEU A 961 5.70 -6.10 14.20
N ASN A 962 6.95 -5.61 14.25
CA ASN A 962 7.74 -5.21 13.08
C ASN A 962 9.05 -5.97 13.03
N TRP A 963 9.49 -6.34 11.83
CA TRP A 963 10.75 -7.02 11.59
C TRP A 963 11.85 -6.02 11.19
N GLY A 964 13.11 -6.29 11.56
CA GLY A 964 14.25 -5.42 11.27
C GLY A 964 15.38 -5.61 12.28
N GLN A 965 16.19 -4.57 12.49
CA GLN A 965 17.44 -4.67 13.28
C GLN A 965 17.27 -5.28 14.67
N VAL A 966 16.23 -4.91 15.42
CA VAL A 966 16.00 -5.40 16.79
C VAL A 966 15.60 -6.89 16.82
N THR A 967 14.93 -7.37 15.78
CA THR A 967 14.38 -8.73 15.73
C THR A 967 15.30 -9.72 15.02
N GLU A 968 16.18 -9.22 14.16
CA GLU A 968 16.95 -10.06 13.25
C GLU A 968 18.47 -10.01 13.49
N TYR A 969 19.03 -9.11 14.32
CA TYR A 969 20.50 -9.02 14.48
C TYR A 969 20.97 -8.40 15.80
N PRO A 970 22.05 -8.92 16.44
CA PRO A 970 22.91 -10.05 16.03
C PRO A 970 22.37 -11.45 16.38
N TYR A 971 21.15 -11.54 16.86
CA TYR A 971 20.43 -12.80 17.05
C TYR A 971 19.12 -12.77 16.26
N LYS A 972 18.75 -13.89 15.64
CA LYS A 972 17.38 -14.08 15.13
C LYS A 972 16.46 -14.33 16.31
N ILE A 973 15.42 -13.50 16.47
CA ILE A 973 14.46 -13.62 17.55
C ILE A 973 13.12 -14.06 16.98
N ASP A 974 12.51 -15.07 17.62
CA ASP A 974 11.21 -15.60 17.22
C ASP A 974 10.10 -14.55 17.33
N ASP A 975 9.00 -14.81 16.59
CA ASP A 975 7.80 -13.98 16.56
C ASP A 975 7.13 -13.86 17.95
N SER A 976 7.25 -14.88 18.81
CA SER A 976 6.75 -14.84 20.18
C SER A 976 7.74 -15.53 21.12
N ILE A 977 8.23 -14.80 22.12
CA ILE A 977 9.22 -15.31 23.07
C ILE A 977 8.74 -15.15 24.52
N GLN A 978 9.31 -15.98 25.39
CA GLN A 978 9.18 -15.83 26.84
C GLN A 978 10.17 -14.77 27.34
N VAL A 979 9.69 -13.91 28.22
CA VAL A 979 10.46 -12.89 28.94
C VAL A 979 10.23 -13.03 30.44
N GLU A 980 11.11 -12.44 31.22
CA GLU A 980 10.89 -12.23 32.64
C GLU A 980 9.64 -11.38 32.87
N THR A 981 9.04 -11.50 34.07
CA THR A 981 7.77 -10.82 34.36
C THR A 981 7.94 -9.32 34.13
N THR A 982 7.00 -8.74 33.39
CA THR A 982 6.85 -7.30 33.10
C THR A 982 5.36 -6.92 33.08
N HIS A 983 5.01 -5.66 32.86
CA HIS A 983 3.60 -5.22 32.92
C HIS A 983 3.23 -4.16 31.90
N GLY A 984 1.92 -4.00 31.66
CA GLY A 984 1.37 -2.97 30.77
C GLY A 984 1.86 -1.56 31.14
N GLN A 985 2.12 -0.75 30.11
CA GLN A 985 2.82 0.53 30.24
C GLN A 985 1.95 1.62 30.85
N PHE A 986 2.54 2.74 31.26
CA PHE A 986 1.80 3.84 31.90
C PHE A 986 1.46 5.00 30.94
N TYR A 987 2.29 5.24 29.94
CA TYR A 987 2.14 6.34 28.98
C TYR A 987 1.88 5.82 27.57
N GLN A 988 1.02 6.50 26.82
CA GLN A 988 0.73 6.14 25.43
C GLN A 988 1.82 6.64 24.48
N LEU A 989 2.22 5.78 23.54
CA LEU A 989 3.11 6.19 22.44
C LEU A 989 2.40 7.16 21.49
N ASN A 990 3.18 8.09 20.95
CA ASN A 990 2.76 8.90 19.83
C ASN A 990 3.09 8.16 18.53
N LEU A 991 2.07 7.54 17.93
CA LEU A 991 2.20 6.89 16.61
C LEU A 991 1.70 7.79 15.46
N GLU A 992 1.37 9.05 15.75
CA GLU A 992 1.12 10.05 14.71
C GLU A 992 2.42 10.41 13.99
N HIS A 993 2.31 10.81 12.73
CA HIS A 993 3.44 11.35 12.01
C HIS A 993 3.87 12.68 12.63
N ILE A 994 5.16 12.83 12.92
CA ILE A 994 5.71 14.09 13.43
C ILE A 994 6.44 14.79 12.26
N PRO A 995 5.97 15.98 11.82
CA PRO A 995 6.61 16.70 10.71
C PRO A 995 8.11 16.90 10.97
N THR A 996 8.91 16.50 9.99
CA THR A 996 10.36 16.71 10.02
C THR A 996 10.67 18.02 9.30
N TYR A 997 11.53 18.86 9.88
CA TYR A 997 11.95 20.13 9.28
C TYR A 997 13.41 20.07 8.84
N ASP A 998 13.80 20.80 7.79
CA ASP A 998 15.19 20.98 7.32
C ASP A 998 15.98 21.99 8.20
N LEU A 999 17.28 22.20 7.90
CA LEU A 999 18.13 23.12 8.71
C LEU A 999 17.72 24.59 8.53
N ASP A 1000 16.93 24.88 7.50
CA ASP A 1000 16.42 26.19 7.15
C ASP A 1000 14.99 26.41 7.71
N GLY A 1001 14.43 25.40 8.40
CA GLY A 1001 13.13 25.45 9.03
C GLY A 1001 11.94 25.11 8.12
N ASN A 1002 12.19 24.55 6.94
CA ASN A 1002 11.13 24.11 6.03
C ASN A 1002 10.72 22.67 6.33
N GLU A 1003 9.42 22.38 6.34
CA GLU A 1003 8.93 21.00 6.46
C GLU A 1003 9.40 20.16 5.28
N VAL A 1004 9.90 18.95 5.58
CA VAL A 1004 10.37 17.98 4.60
C VAL A 1004 9.27 16.94 4.43
N ALA A 1005 8.49 17.09 3.37
CA ALA A 1005 7.42 16.14 3.05
C ALA A 1005 7.99 14.73 2.85
N GLY A 1006 7.31 13.71 3.40
CA GLY A 1006 7.67 12.29 3.23
C GLY A 1006 8.85 11.81 4.09
N ALA A 1007 9.18 12.51 5.18
CA ALA A 1007 10.31 12.21 6.06
C ALA A 1007 9.88 11.69 7.44
N TYR A 1008 10.05 10.39 7.67
CA TYR A 1008 9.63 9.62 8.85
C TYR A 1008 10.73 9.45 9.91
N ASN A 1009 11.87 10.14 9.80
CA ASN A 1009 13.06 9.97 10.68
C ASN A 1009 12.81 10.17 12.19
N ASN A 1010 11.67 10.78 12.56
CA ASN A 1010 11.26 11.04 13.93
C ASN A 1010 10.02 10.25 14.37
N ASP A 1011 9.55 9.32 13.54
CA ASP A 1011 8.40 8.49 13.87
C ASP A 1011 8.82 7.36 14.84
N VAL A 1012 7.83 6.87 15.58
CA VAL A 1012 8.02 5.75 16.50
C VAL A 1012 7.84 4.43 15.74
N THR A 1013 8.81 3.53 15.88
CA THR A 1013 8.73 2.13 15.43
C THR A 1013 8.62 1.22 16.64
N VAL A 1014 7.54 0.46 16.73
CA VAL A 1014 7.32 -0.53 17.81
C VAL A 1014 7.78 -1.90 17.33
N TRP A 1015 8.76 -2.50 18.00
CA TRP A 1015 9.35 -3.78 17.58
C TRP A 1015 8.62 -4.97 18.19
N TYR A 1016 8.35 -4.89 19.49
CA TYR A 1016 7.65 -5.93 20.25
C TYR A 1016 6.55 -5.32 21.12
N THR A 1017 5.44 -6.04 21.22
CA THR A 1017 4.32 -5.76 22.12
C THR A 1017 4.20 -6.84 23.19
N LEU A 1018 3.67 -6.49 24.36
CA LEU A 1018 3.32 -7.44 25.42
C LEU A 1018 2.22 -8.39 24.93
N GLY A 1019 2.46 -9.69 25.08
CA GLY A 1019 1.59 -10.77 24.66
C GLY A 1019 0.93 -11.49 25.83
N ALA A 1020 0.00 -12.40 25.53
CA ALA A 1020 -0.67 -13.22 26.53
C ALA A 1020 0.18 -14.45 26.90
N ASP A 1021 0.33 -14.74 28.19
CA ASP A 1021 1.16 -15.84 28.72
C ASP A 1021 0.34 -17.06 29.22
N GLY A 1022 -0.97 -17.09 28.95
CA GLY A 1022 -1.87 -18.12 29.47
C GLY A 1022 -2.26 -17.96 30.95
N GLY A 1023 -1.74 -16.94 31.65
CA GLY A 1023 -2.09 -16.61 33.03
C GLY A 1023 -3.42 -15.87 33.20
N SER A 1024 -3.70 -15.39 34.42
CA SER A 1024 -4.95 -14.67 34.75
C SER A 1024 -5.15 -13.37 33.97
N ASN A 1025 -4.08 -12.77 33.46
CA ASN A 1025 -4.10 -11.56 32.63
C ASN A 1025 -4.06 -11.85 31.12
N ALA A 1026 -3.88 -13.10 30.68
CA ALA A 1026 -3.76 -13.48 29.28
C ALA A 1026 -4.91 -12.94 28.42
N ARG A 1027 -6.12 -12.94 28.99
CA ARG A 1027 -7.30 -12.39 28.33
C ARG A 1027 -7.14 -10.90 27.98
N TYR A 1028 -6.53 -10.08 28.83
CA TYR A 1028 -6.33 -8.66 28.54
C TYR A 1028 -5.47 -8.47 27.28
N PHE A 1029 -4.30 -9.10 27.23
CA PHE A 1029 -3.36 -8.98 26.11
C PHE A 1029 -3.92 -9.57 24.81
N ASN A 1030 -4.56 -10.74 24.87
CA ASN A 1030 -5.22 -11.36 23.71
C ASN A 1030 -6.31 -10.47 23.11
N ASN A 1031 -6.98 -9.66 23.92
CA ASN A 1031 -8.05 -8.80 23.44
C ASN A 1031 -7.57 -7.44 22.95
N CYS A 1032 -6.40 -6.98 23.41
CA CYS A 1032 -5.79 -5.77 22.88
C CYS A 1032 -5.11 -6.03 21.53
N GLY A 1033 -4.68 -7.28 21.26
CA GLY A 1033 -4.22 -7.72 19.93
C GLY A 1033 -3.01 -6.94 19.42
N GLN A 1034 -1.84 -7.18 20.02
CA GLN A 1034 -0.60 -6.47 19.74
C GLN A 1034 -0.74 -4.94 19.81
N ASP A 1035 -1.43 -4.43 20.84
CA ASP A 1035 -1.68 -3.01 21.02
C ASP A 1035 -0.37 -2.22 21.20
N ALA A 1036 0.10 -1.62 20.10
CA ALA A 1036 1.35 -0.88 20.03
C ALA A 1036 1.32 0.43 20.84
N VAL A 1037 0.13 0.97 21.14
CA VAL A 1037 -0.02 2.25 21.85
C VAL A 1037 0.09 2.05 23.37
N ASN A 1038 -0.57 1.01 23.89
CA ASN A 1038 -0.70 0.80 25.33
C ASN A 1038 0.18 -0.32 25.90
N ASN A 1039 0.57 -1.28 25.07
CA ASN A 1039 1.21 -2.53 25.48
C ASN A 1039 2.50 -2.79 24.69
N TYR A 1040 3.31 -1.76 24.48
CA TYR A 1040 4.64 -1.89 23.90
C TYR A 1040 5.62 -2.52 24.90
N TYR A 1041 6.58 -3.29 24.38
CA TYR A 1041 7.72 -3.84 25.11
C TYR A 1041 9.03 -3.20 24.65
N ILE A 1042 9.27 -3.12 23.33
CA ILE A 1042 10.42 -2.40 22.74
C ILE A 1042 9.93 -1.50 21.62
N TYR A 1043 10.37 -0.24 21.62
CA TYR A 1043 10.18 0.71 20.53
C TYR A 1043 11.43 1.58 20.35
N SER A 1044 11.51 2.25 19.20
CA SER A 1044 12.53 3.28 18.93
C SER A 1044 11.93 4.51 18.29
N LYS A 1045 12.61 5.64 18.46
CA LYS A 1045 12.37 6.91 17.78
C LYS A 1045 13.72 7.56 17.49
N GLY A 1046 14.14 7.57 16.23
CA GLY A 1046 15.50 8.00 15.85
C GLY A 1046 16.58 7.29 16.68
N ASN A 1047 17.46 8.06 17.31
CA ASN A 1047 18.54 7.62 18.20
C ASN A 1047 18.08 7.26 19.64
N VAL A 1048 16.79 7.37 19.95
CA VAL A 1048 16.23 6.94 21.25
C VAL A 1048 15.61 5.55 21.11
N THR A 1049 15.93 4.67 22.06
CA THR A 1049 15.34 3.33 22.16
C THR A 1049 14.75 3.13 23.56
N TYR A 1050 13.66 2.38 23.67
CA TYR A 1050 13.08 1.98 24.94
C TYR A 1050 12.88 0.46 25.01
N THR A 1051 13.06 -0.12 26.18
CA THR A 1051 12.72 -1.52 26.47
C THR A 1051 12.08 -1.67 27.85
N SER A 1052 11.09 -2.55 27.99
CA SER A 1052 10.54 -2.94 29.30
C SER A 1052 11.34 -4.05 29.99
N ALA A 1053 12.48 -4.45 29.43
CA ALA A 1053 13.44 -5.29 30.12
C ALA A 1053 13.89 -4.61 31.44
N GLY A 1054 14.04 -5.43 32.48
CA GLY A 1054 14.47 -4.96 33.80
C GLY A 1054 13.35 -4.65 34.80
N HIS A 1055 12.08 -4.99 34.53
CA HIS A 1055 11.08 -5.10 35.61
C HIS A 1055 11.45 -6.20 36.60
N SER A 1056 11.80 -7.37 36.06
CA SER A 1056 12.31 -8.50 36.83
C SER A 1056 13.78 -8.75 36.48
N LYS A 1057 14.46 -9.51 37.35
CA LYS A 1057 15.89 -9.82 37.20
C LYS A 1057 16.13 -10.74 36.00
N ILE A 1058 17.05 -10.36 35.12
CA ILE A 1058 17.46 -11.16 33.96
C ILE A 1058 18.87 -11.71 34.25
N GLU A 1059 18.95 -12.91 34.82
CA GLU A 1059 20.20 -13.50 35.34
C GLU A 1059 20.76 -14.65 34.49
N SER A 1060 20.06 -15.07 33.43
CA SER A 1060 20.49 -16.18 32.55
C SER A 1060 20.64 -15.73 31.09
N ASP A 1061 21.45 -16.48 30.35
CA ASP A 1061 21.43 -16.46 28.90
C ASP A 1061 20.11 -17.06 28.39
N GLY A 1062 19.48 -16.40 27.42
CA GLY A 1062 18.17 -16.81 26.91
C GLY A 1062 17.58 -15.81 25.90
N PRO A 1063 16.37 -16.08 25.38
CA PRO A 1063 15.75 -15.26 24.33
C PRO A 1063 15.60 -13.79 24.70
N GLU A 1064 15.22 -13.45 25.95
CA GLU A 1064 15.13 -12.05 26.39
C GLU A 1064 16.50 -11.37 26.44
N MET A 1065 17.55 -12.06 26.90
CA MET A 1065 18.91 -11.53 26.91
C MET A 1065 19.42 -11.29 25.48
N GLN A 1066 19.13 -12.20 24.54
CA GLN A 1066 19.47 -12.04 23.13
C GLN A 1066 18.72 -10.87 22.50
N LEU A 1067 17.41 -10.74 22.75
CA LEU A 1067 16.60 -9.61 22.31
C LEU A 1067 17.12 -8.28 22.90
N PHE A 1068 17.57 -8.29 24.15
CA PHE A 1068 18.21 -7.13 24.75
C PHE A 1068 19.54 -6.78 24.06
N VAL A 1069 20.39 -7.77 23.74
CA VAL A 1069 21.63 -7.54 22.99
C VAL A 1069 21.33 -6.94 21.61
N ASN A 1070 20.32 -7.42 20.89
CA ASN A 1070 19.86 -6.80 19.63
C ASN A 1070 19.43 -5.35 19.84
N THR A 1071 18.65 -5.08 20.89
CA THR A 1071 18.18 -3.73 21.24
C THR A 1071 19.33 -2.77 21.52
N LEU A 1072 20.36 -3.24 22.26
CA LEU A 1072 21.55 -2.46 22.53
C LEU A 1072 22.39 -2.23 21.27
N VAL A 1073 22.59 -3.26 20.43
CA VAL A 1073 23.31 -3.14 19.17
C VAL A 1073 22.62 -2.15 18.25
N ARG A 1074 21.29 -2.24 18.08
CA ARG A 1074 20.49 -1.24 17.35
C ARG A 1074 20.77 0.16 17.89
N SER A 1075 20.69 0.34 19.21
CA SER A 1075 20.91 1.65 19.83
C SER A 1075 22.33 2.18 19.58
N ILE A 1076 23.34 1.31 19.46
CA ILE A 1076 24.71 1.72 19.14
C ILE A 1076 24.86 2.13 17.67
N ILE A 1077 24.30 1.36 16.73
CA ILE A 1077 24.53 1.59 15.29
C ILE A 1077 23.79 2.82 14.74
N VAL A 1078 22.68 3.22 15.36
CA VAL A 1078 21.89 4.38 14.92
C VAL A 1078 22.43 5.70 15.45
N ALA A 1079 23.41 5.65 16.37
CA ALA A 1079 24.11 6.83 16.84
C ALA A 1079 24.85 7.44 15.65
N THR A 1080 24.68 8.74 15.46
CA THR A 1080 25.39 9.46 14.39
C THR A 1080 26.85 9.61 14.78
N THR A 1081 27.75 9.29 13.86
CA THR A 1081 29.18 9.46 14.07
C THR A 1081 29.53 10.90 13.70
N PRO A 1082 30.05 11.73 14.63
CA PRO A 1082 30.45 13.08 14.28
C PRO A 1082 31.53 13.08 13.19
N PRO A 1083 31.54 14.07 12.26
CA PRO A 1083 32.62 14.22 11.31
C PRO A 1083 33.98 14.27 12.01
N GLU A 1084 34.96 13.52 11.51
CA GLU A 1084 36.34 13.66 11.93
C GLU A 1084 37.01 14.74 11.05
N VAL A 1085 37.53 15.78 11.69
CA VAL A 1085 38.29 16.84 11.02
C VAL A 1085 39.77 16.67 11.39
N LYS A 1086 40.61 16.46 10.38
CA LYS A 1086 42.05 16.25 10.58
C LYS A 1086 42.87 17.32 9.91
N ILE A 1087 43.68 18.05 10.69
CA ILE A 1087 44.64 19.01 10.16
C ILE A 1087 45.90 18.26 9.72
N LEU A 1088 46.15 18.24 8.41
CA LEU A 1088 47.19 17.43 7.77
C LEU A 1088 48.60 18.02 7.91
N ASN A 1089 48.72 19.34 8.08
CA ASN A 1089 49.99 20.04 8.25
C ASN A 1089 50.30 20.43 9.70
N GLY A 1090 49.59 19.85 10.66
CA GLY A 1090 49.79 20.04 12.09
C GLY A 1090 50.26 18.77 12.80
N ILE A 1091 50.82 18.94 14.00
CA ILE A 1091 51.19 17.85 14.91
C ILE A 1091 50.11 17.76 15.99
N ALA A 1092 49.41 16.64 16.10
CA ALA A 1092 48.40 16.44 17.14
C ALA A 1092 49.03 16.48 18.54
N VAL A 1093 48.45 17.29 19.43
CA VAL A 1093 48.90 17.46 20.84
C VAL A 1093 47.89 16.90 21.84
N GLU A 1094 46.60 16.99 21.51
CA GLU A 1094 45.46 16.37 22.19
C GLU A 1094 44.43 15.96 21.12
N ASP A 1095 43.37 15.25 21.50
CA ASP A 1095 42.28 14.92 20.57
C ASP A 1095 41.75 16.20 19.90
N ASN A 1096 41.71 16.19 18.57
CA ASN A 1096 41.29 17.30 17.71
C ASN A 1096 42.09 18.62 17.85
N LYS A 1097 43.21 18.67 18.60
CA LYS A 1097 44.08 19.86 18.73
C LYS A 1097 45.45 19.64 18.11
N TYR A 1098 45.91 20.62 17.33
CA TYR A 1098 47.10 20.53 16.50
C TYR A 1098 48.00 21.75 16.66
N ASP A 1099 49.31 21.51 16.80
CA ASP A 1099 50.34 22.53 16.65
C ASP A 1099 50.75 22.61 15.16
N ILE A 1100 50.55 23.77 14.53
CA ILE A 1100 50.89 24.02 13.12
C ILE A 1100 52.15 24.89 13.07
N ILE A 1101 53.19 24.41 12.39
CA ILE A 1101 54.46 25.15 12.28
C ILE A 1101 54.34 26.23 11.21
N GLY A 1102 54.32 27.48 11.66
CA GLY A 1102 54.29 28.66 10.79
C GLY A 1102 55.66 29.08 10.27
N ARG A 1103 55.72 29.56 9.03
CA ARG A 1103 56.93 30.18 8.43
C ARG A 1103 57.02 31.67 8.81
N SER A 1104 58.23 32.21 8.78
CA SER A 1104 58.48 33.64 8.95
C SER A 1104 57.72 34.47 7.91
N VAL A 1105 57.00 35.49 8.35
CA VAL A 1105 56.36 36.47 7.47
C VAL A 1105 57.43 37.33 6.79
N LYS A 1106 57.44 37.36 5.45
CA LYS A 1106 58.25 38.31 4.67
C LYS A 1106 57.68 39.71 4.82
N THR A 1107 58.51 40.66 5.22
CA THR A 1107 58.17 42.08 5.27
C THR A 1107 58.84 42.80 4.10
N ALA A 1108 58.11 43.69 3.43
CA ALA A 1108 58.67 44.64 2.48
C ALA A 1108 59.53 45.67 3.22
N GLU A 1109 60.36 46.42 2.49
CA GLU A 1109 61.29 47.41 3.06
C GLU A 1109 60.60 48.52 3.86
N ASP A 1110 59.31 48.77 3.63
CA ASP A 1110 58.48 49.73 4.37
C ASP A 1110 57.84 49.15 5.65
N GLY A 1111 58.16 47.90 5.99
CA GLY A 1111 57.60 47.18 7.14
C GLY A 1111 56.21 46.59 6.90
N THR A 1112 55.63 46.74 5.69
CA THR A 1112 54.36 46.08 5.34
C THR A 1112 54.59 44.62 5.01
N VAL A 1113 53.57 43.79 5.23
CA VAL A 1113 53.66 42.36 4.98
C VAL A 1113 53.54 42.08 3.49
N SER A 1114 54.48 41.31 2.95
CA SER A 1114 54.49 40.98 1.52
C SER A 1114 53.20 40.25 1.13
N PRO A 1115 52.57 40.59 -0.03
CA PRO A 1115 51.44 39.85 -0.58
C PRO A 1115 51.80 38.41 -0.97
N ASP A 1116 53.09 38.06 -1.06
CA ASP A 1116 53.57 36.70 -1.33
C ASP A 1116 53.57 35.78 -0.09
N ASN A 1117 53.13 36.28 1.07
CA ASN A 1117 53.01 35.45 2.27
C ASN A 1117 51.81 34.52 2.18
N THR A 1118 52.02 33.26 2.54
CA THR A 1118 50.96 32.25 2.63
C THR A 1118 50.94 31.68 4.05
N ILE A 1119 49.76 31.55 4.64
CA ILE A 1119 49.56 30.85 5.91
C ILE A 1119 48.74 29.58 5.60
N PRO A 1120 49.41 28.45 5.27
CA PRO A 1120 48.73 27.27 4.75
C PRO A 1120 47.99 26.52 5.85
N LEU A 1121 46.74 26.15 5.57
CA LEU A 1121 45.93 25.24 6.36
C LEU A 1121 45.52 24.06 5.47
N LYS A 1122 46.05 22.87 5.76
CA LYS A 1122 45.69 21.64 5.05
C LYS A 1122 44.84 20.79 5.97
N PHE A 1123 43.67 20.36 5.53
CA PHE A 1123 42.80 19.51 6.34
C PHE A 1123 42.02 18.51 5.48
N LYS A 1124 41.62 17.40 6.10
CA LYS A 1124 40.72 16.41 5.54
C LYS A 1124 39.53 16.25 6.47
N VAL A 1125 38.36 16.04 5.90
CA VAL A 1125 37.16 15.74 6.67
C VAL A 1125 36.62 14.38 6.23
N THR A 1126 36.36 13.53 7.21
CA THR A 1126 35.88 12.16 7.01
C THR A 1126 34.69 11.92 7.92
N ASP A 1127 33.66 11.26 7.40
CA ASP A 1127 32.46 10.89 8.13
C ASP A 1127 32.02 9.50 7.67
N GLU A 1128 31.73 8.63 8.63
CA GLU A 1128 31.43 7.22 8.38
C GLU A 1128 30.00 7.01 7.88
N ASP A 1129 29.11 7.98 8.14
CA ASP A 1129 27.70 7.92 7.82
C ASP A 1129 27.40 8.49 6.41
N ILE A 1130 28.37 9.14 5.78
CA ILE A 1130 28.24 9.84 4.50
C ILE A 1130 29.08 9.15 3.41
N ALA A 1131 28.54 9.02 2.19
CA ALA A 1131 29.30 8.47 1.07
C ALA A 1131 30.46 9.40 0.64
N ALA A 1132 31.57 8.82 0.16
CA ALA A 1132 32.69 9.62 -0.35
C ALA A 1132 32.23 10.56 -1.48
N GLY A 1133 32.64 11.83 -1.41
CA GLY A 1133 32.25 12.87 -2.37
C GLY A 1133 30.91 13.57 -2.09
N ASP A 1134 30.10 13.07 -1.15
CA ASP A 1134 28.89 13.78 -0.71
C ASP A 1134 29.24 14.95 0.20
N THR A 1135 28.35 15.95 0.23
CA THR A 1135 28.59 17.22 0.91
C THR A 1135 28.08 17.24 2.35
N PHE A 1136 28.86 17.82 3.26
CA PHE A 1136 28.44 18.17 4.61
C PHE A 1136 27.39 19.28 4.61
N ALA A 1137 26.61 19.37 5.69
CA ALA A 1137 25.50 20.32 5.77
C ALA A 1137 25.97 21.75 6.06
N LYS A 1138 26.97 21.88 6.95
CA LYS A 1138 27.64 23.15 7.22
C LYS A 1138 29.12 22.88 7.47
N ALA A 1139 29.98 23.78 7.03
CA ALA A 1139 31.38 23.74 7.42
C ALA A 1139 31.96 25.16 7.42
N LYS A 1140 32.73 25.49 8.45
CA LYS A 1140 33.32 26.82 8.59
C LYS A 1140 34.71 26.76 9.19
N ILE A 1141 35.52 27.74 8.83
CA ILE A 1141 36.82 28.04 9.43
C ILE A 1141 36.67 29.39 10.15
N TYR A 1142 37.08 29.45 11.42
CA TYR A 1142 36.96 30.65 12.24
C TYR A 1142 38.19 30.87 13.13
N ILE A 1143 38.33 32.10 13.65
CA ILE A 1143 39.34 32.44 14.66
C ILE A 1143 38.74 32.12 16.04
N ASP A 1144 39.34 31.17 16.75
CA ASP A 1144 38.98 30.83 18.14
C ASP A 1144 39.70 31.79 19.09
N ALA A 1145 39.03 32.86 19.48
CA ALA A 1145 39.64 33.96 20.21
C ALA A 1145 39.74 33.68 21.72
N ASN A 1146 38.87 32.82 22.25
CA ASN A 1146 38.75 32.55 23.69
C ASN A 1146 39.32 31.19 24.13
N ASP A 1147 39.79 30.38 23.19
CA ASP A 1147 40.38 29.06 23.45
C ASP A 1147 39.40 28.07 24.06
N ASN A 1148 38.10 28.28 23.84
CA ASN A 1148 37.06 27.41 24.39
C ASN A 1148 36.82 26.18 23.48
N GLY A 1149 37.40 26.16 22.28
CA GLY A 1149 37.26 25.04 21.35
C GLY A 1149 35.86 24.91 20.76
N THR A 1150 35.08 25.98 20.65
CA THR A 1150 33.75 25.98 20.01
C THR A 1150 33.53 27.33 19.32
N TYR A 1151 32.70 27.38 18.28
CA TYR A 1151 32.38 28.66 17.67
C TYR A 1151 31.38 29.43 18.55
N ASP A 1152 31.79 30.60 19.03
CA ASP A 1152 30.90 31.51 19.75
C ASP A 1152 30.32 32.60 18.84
N ALA A 1153 29.07 32.98 19.12
CA ALA A 1153 28.43 34.09 18.42
C ALA A 1153 29.22 35.40 18.64
N GLY A 1154 29.88 35.86 17.58
CA GLY A 1154 30.75 37.05 17.60
C GLY A 1154 32.20 36.77 17.21
N GLU A 1155 32.59 35.50 17.10
CA GLU A 1155 33.89 35.12 16.54
C GLU A 1155 33.94 35.30 15.02
N THR A 1156 35.15 35.52 14.50
CA THR A 1156 35.34 35.86 13.08
C THR A 1156 35.40 34.59 12.23
N ILE A 1157 34.42 34.43 11.33
CA ILE A 1157 34.43 33.40 10.29
C ILE A 1157 35.33 33.83 9.15
N LEU A 1158 36.36 33.03 8.86
CA LEU A 1158 37.29 33.24 7.74
C LEU A 1158 36.74 32.67 6.42
N LYS A 1159 36.01 31.55 6.51
CA LYS A 1159 35.34 30.92 5.36
C LYS A 1159 34.15 30.11 5.85
N ASP A 1160 33.03 30.25 5.15
CA ASP A 1160 31.87 29.38 5.25
C ASP A 1160 31.77 28.59 3.94
N TYR A 1161 31.87 27.27 4.03
CA TYR A 1161 31.76 26.37 2.88
C TYR A 1161 30.30 26.11 2.50
N GLY A 1162 29.34 26.45 3.35
CA GLY A 1162 27.96 25.99 3.19
C GLY A 1162 27.91 24.49 2.93
N ARG A 1163 27.36 24.11 1.77
CA ARG A 1163 27.17 22.72 1.31
C ARG A 1163 28.16 22.31 0.22
N THR A 1164 29.37 22.86 0.23
CA THR A 1164 30.40 22.55 -0.78
C THR A 1164 31.54 21.67 -0.26
N LEU A 1165 31.68 21.55 1.07
CA LEU A 1165 32.65 20.66 1.66
C LEU A 1165 32.19 19.22 1.48
N GLN A 1166 32.99 18.39 0.82
CA GLN A 1166 32.76 16.98 0.53
C GLN A 1166 33.51 16.03 1.47
N ASN A 1167 32.89 14.88 1.76
CA ASN A 1167 33.46 13.78 2.53
C ASN A 1167 34.63 13.10 1.81
N GLU A 1168 35.62 12.66 2.59
CA GLU A 1168 36.86 11.99 2.14
C GLU A 1168 37.78 12.86 1.24
N MET A 1169 37.50 14.15 1.08
CA MET A 1169 38.29 15.09 0.29
C MET A 1169 39.29 15.88 1.14
N GLU A 1170 40.47 16.16 0.57
CA GLU A 1170 41.49 17.02 1.17
C GLU A 1170 41.37 18.46 0.66
N TYR A 1171 41.58 19.42 1.56
CA TYR A 1171 41.52 20.86 1.29
C TYR A 1171 42.86 21.53 1.63
N ASP A 1172 43.26 22.49 0.80
CA ASP A 1172 44.49 23.28 0.95
C ASP A 1172 44.13 24.77 0.85
N GLU A 1173 44.00 25.42 2.01
CA GLU A 1173 43.56 26.80 2.12
C GLU A 1173 44.72 27.72 2.55
N ASP A 1174 44.65 28.99 2.16
CA ASP A 1174 45.55 30.03 2.66
C ASP A 1174 44.78 31.00 3.55
N LEU A 1175 45.06 30.95 4.86
CA LEU A 1175 44.38 31.79 5.83
C LEU A 1175 44.54 33.28 5.57
N LEU A 1176 45.62 33.72 4.91
CA LEU A 1176 45.79 35.14 4.59
C LEU A 1176 44.85 35.59 3.47
N VAL A 1177 44.59 34.70 2.49
CA VAL A 1177 43.61 34.92 1.42
C VAL A 1177 42.20 34.96 2.02
N LEU A 1178 41.88 33.99 2.89
CA LEU A 1178 40.59 33.94 3.59
C LEU A 1178 40.38 35.17 4.47
N ALA A 1179 41.39 35.57 5.25
CA ALA A 1179 41.35 36.75 6.09
C ALA A 1179 41.18 38.05 5.28
N THR A 1180 41.75 38.11 4.07
CA THR A 1180 41.56 39.24 3.16
C THR A 1180 40.12 39.31 2.67
N ALA A 1181 39.53 38.17 2.27
CA ALA A 1181 38.13 38.09 1.86
C ALA A 1181 37.17 38.45 3.01
N ALA A 1182 37.50 38.06 4.25
CA ALA A 1182 36.75 38.39 5.46
C ALA A 1182 37.03 39.81 6.01
N GLY A 1183 37.99 40.56 5.45
CA GLY A 1183 38.32 41.92 5.87
C GLY A 1183 39.11 42.03 7.19
N VAL A 1184 39.72 40.94 7.66
CA VAL A 1184 40.43 40.82 8.95
C VAL A 1184 41.91 40.47 8.81
N GLN A 1185 42.49 40.70 7.64
CA GLN A 1185 43.88 40.36 7.31
C GLN A 1185 44.89 40.85 8.36
N THR A 1186 44.80 42.11 8.77
CA THR A 1186 45.70 42.72 9.76
C THR A 1186 45.61 42.04 11.13
N GLU A 1187 44.41 41.62 11.53
CA GLU A 1187 44.19 40.93 12.80
C GLU A 1187 44.80 39.54 12.80
N VAL A 1188 44.51 38.74 11.76
CA VAL A 1188 45.08 37.39 11.58
C VAL A 1188 46.61 37.45 11.57
N LEU A 1189 47.17 38.44 10.90
CA LEU A 1189 48.62 38.64 10.83
C LEU A 1189 49.24 39.01 12.19
N ASN A 1190 48.58 39.88 12.96
CA ASN A 1190 49.02 40.25 14.31
C ASN A 1190 48.99 39.05 15.26
N LEU A 1191 47.92 38.26 15.20
CA LEU A 1191 47.79 37.02 15.97
C LEU A 1191 48.86 36.00 15.55
N TYR A 1192 49.11 35.85 14.26
CA TYR A 1192 50.11 34.93 13.71
C TYR A 1192 51.53 35.30 14.14
N THR A 1193 51.91 36.56 13.96
CA THR A 1193 53.25 37.06 14.31
C THR A 1193 53.52 37.04 15.83
N SER A 1194 52.46 37.01 16.64
CA SER A 1194 52.52 36.92 18.10
C SER A 1194 52.41 35.49 18.65
N ASN A 1195 52.37 34.44 17.83
CA ASN A 1195 52.10 33.04 18.24
C ASN A 1195 50.78 32.87 19.00
N ARG A 1196 49.76 33.62 18.60
CA ARG A 1196 48.43 33.64 19.21
C ARG A 1196 47.32 33.32 18.22
N LEU A 1197 47.65 32.97 16.98
CA LEU A 1197 46.65 32.59 15.99
C LEU A 1197 46.17 31.18 16.28
N LYS A 1198 44.91 31.10 16.67
CA LYS A 1198 44.16 29.87 16.88
C LYS A 1198 43.04 29.80 15.86
N ILE A 1199 42.92 28.66 15.20
CA ILE A 1199 41.94 28.44 14.15
C ILE A 1199 41.08 27.26 14.54
N GLY A 1200 39.77 27.45 14.52
CA GLY A 1200 38.79 26.37 14.61
C GLY A 1200 38.29 26.01 13.20
N ILE A 1201 38.14 24.71 12.97
CA ILE A 1201 37.38 24.16 11.85
C ILE A 1201 36.20 23.44 12.47
N GLU A 1202 34.98 23.81 12.08
CA GLU A 1202 33.76 23.14 12.52
C GLU A 1202 33.03 22.63 11.29
N VAL A 1203 32.69 21.34 11.31
CA VAL A 1203 31.91 20.67 10.28
C VAL A 1203 30.71 20.03 10.93
N MET A 1204 29.54 20.33 10.41
CA MET A 1204 28.28 19.72 10.82
C MET A 1204 27.81 18.82 9.70
N ASP A 1205 27.58 17.56 10.04
CA ASP A 1205 26.93 16.62 9.17
C ASP A 1205 25.45 16.97 9.00
N SER A 1206 24.77 16.13 8.26
CA SER A 1206 23.37 16.29 7.95
C SER A 1206 22.43 15.84 9.08
N SER A 1207 22.96 15.07 10.05
CA SER A 1207 22.35 14.67 11.32
C SER A 1207 22.40 15.73 12.42
N LYS A 1208 23.14 16.83 12.20
CA LYS A 1208 23.54 17.83 13.21
C LYS A 1208 24.68 17.38 14.14
N ALA A 1209 25.31 16.24 13.89
CA ALA A 1209 26.54 15.87 14.57
C ALA A 1209 27.66 16.83 14.12
N VAL A 1210 28.47 17.27 15.09
CA VAL A 1210 29.48 18.31 14.87
C VAL A 1210 30.87 17.73 15.10
N GLY A 1211 31.67 17.79 14.05
CA GLY A 1211 33.10 17.53 14.04
C GLY A 1211 33.90 18.82 14.14
N GLN A 1212 34.97 18.82 14.93
CA GLN A 1212 35.82 20.00 15.08
C GLN A 1212 37.31 19.66 15.09
N ALA A 1213 38.12 20.60 14.65
CA ALA A 1213 39.57 20.58 14.84
C ALA A 1213 40.13 21.98 15.11
N PHE A 1214 41.18 22.04 15.93
CA PHE A 1214 41.79 23.28 16.38
C PHE A 1214 43.27 23.30 16.03
N GLY A 1215 43.70 24.37 15.37
CA GLY A 1215 45.08 24.60 15.00
C GLY A 1215 45.67 25.80 15.73
N LEU A 1216 46.71 25.59 16.54
CA LEU A 1216 47.55 26.66 17.08
C LEU A 1216 48.77 26.87 16.18
N TYR A 1217 48.93 28.07 15.63
CA TYR A 1217 50.12 28.39 14.85
C TYR A 1217 51.29 28.79 15.74
N ILE A 1218 52.37 28.02 15.64
CA ILE A 1218 53.63 28.27 16.34
C ILE A 1218 54.68 28.67 15.31
N ARG A 1219 55.12 29.93 15.35
CA ARG A 1219 56.22 30.41 14.54
C ARG A 1219 57.54 29.83 15.05
N ARG A 1220 58.30 29.21 14.16
CA ARG A 1220 59.72 28.94 14.37
C ARG A 1220 60.53 29.77 13.38
N ASN A 1221 61.46 30.58 13.88
CA ASN A 1221 62.50 31.14 13.04
C ASN A 1221 63.42 29.99 12.63
N TYR A 1222 63.25 29.49 11.41
CA TYR A 1222 64.30 28.69 10.80
C TYR A 1222 65.51 29.61 10.66
N PHE A 1223 66.60 29.29 11.36
CA PHE A 1223 67.90 29.81 10.97
C PHE A 1223 68.15 29.35 9.54
N GLU A 1224 68.43 30.29 8.64
CA GLU A 1224 68.97 29.97 7.33
C GLU A 1224 70.26 29.17 7.56
N LEU A 1225 70.28 27.89 7.20
CA LEU A 1225 71.51 27.17 6.96
C LEU A 1225 71.92 27.52 5.54
N ASP A 1226 72.90 28.42 5.43
CA ASP A 1226 73.70 28.68 4.21
C ASP A 1226 74.23 27.38 3.59
#